data_AF-A0A084UDI7-F1
#
_entry.id   AF-A0A084UDI7-F1
#
_cell.length_a   1.000
_cell.length_b   1.000
_cell.length_c   1.000
_cell.angle_alpha   90.00
_cell.angle_beta   90.00
_cell.angle_gamma   90.00
#
_symmetry.space_group_name_H-M   'P 1'
#
loop_
_entity.id
_entity.type
_entity.pdbx_description
1 polymer ?
#
loop_
_entity_poly.entity_id
_entity_poly.type
_entity_poly.pdbx_seq_one_letter_code
_entity_poly.pdbx_strand_id
1 'polypeptide(L)'
;MTVSVPGDLIRTYAGDGSTTAFSYPVRFDEDDELIVILRDSDGNDTVKALGSDYTVSGEGNDAGGTVTFTTAPASSVTVVIYRSTEETQVVDLENASRNDAGAVELQLDRMVRMIQDHSAELGRTAKAPPGKAGPALPDSQDGSPLVWDGVNLANGPAPEEGRLLGWHNGALTNRDVVTLPNAPAGATGLDVLAAETADDARDTLAVGTHVTTRTALKALDTTKDTVAYLTEEGREGQFVWRAGDYSVEVASDTQEGIYVKADAISAASGVWVRAGGWAVEGSDIRWFGAVCDGVSDDTVALQACAERGGTYKVPIGVTRTTAPIIPARPCVFYGLGVIPIIDLVDASPSGGAHTRGPGSWFHFDHAGVGFDVDGTNAVTDSVAFIAKGCGSFRSQPTPTEAAFTPGDFDWDLRFTDCDVTLEWFCLNSTRFLHARLSRAGRIRVDARGQPLLRGIDIDQIYDVSEVTAHFWAFWSLADTVTAYTKANLRPLITGRVDGLVIPRYFSIYAEIAWHIVDNGFGSITSGSVNYAYLDLCGRAILIDSSVTTGSIAIDYLNCYGLSTENSTGILVLSSNFDMDVGRGYFSTHRQQALYIAGTGNTVRIGRPSFTDYGFANASTPGVVVEAGNTLILDGRVQDSPLAGRTLFSAHDGVVDSPDYYKTYVPSTLDTGGGTGFVFGTTAFAYRVQGEWVDVTFDITVTNVGSGGGSVRFSLPLAQDGVAVGTATEILTSGSLLNAKATTGDNLVRITTPVDAFPAVNGSRIIGSIRYSRS
;
A
#
# COMPACT_ATOMS: atom_id res chain seq x y z
N MET A 1 36.02 65.15 78.98
CA MET A 1 35.88 65.36 77.53
C MET A 1 34.74 64.45 77.13
N THR A 2 33.61 64.93 76.63
CA THR A 2 32.42 64.05 76.54
C THR A 2 32.59 62.97 75.47
N VAL A 3 32.63 61.70 75.87
CA VAL A 3 32.57 60.56 74.95
C VAL A 3 31.19 60.52 74.29
N SER A 4 31.14 60.92 73.02
CA SER A 4 29.92 60.87 72.19
C SER A 4 29.62 59.43 71.79
N VAL A 5 28.38 59.12 71.43
CA VAL A 5 28.03 57.82 70.80
C VAL A 5 28.66 57.81 69.41
N PRO A 6 29.76 57.06 69.16
CA PRO A 6 30.25 56.92 67.80
C PRO A 6 29.18 56.17 66.98
N GLY A 7 29.20 56.34 65.66
CA GLY A 7 28.37 55.53 64.75
C GLY A 7 28.80 54.06 64.79
N ASP A 8 29.05 53.46 63.63
CA ASP A 8 29.60 52.10 63.62
C ASP A 8 30.94 52.07 64.40
N LEU A 9 31.18 51.04 65.22
CA LEU A 9 32.46 50.79 65.88
C LEU A 9 33.35 49.83 65.09
N ILE A 10 32.80 49.26 64.02
CA ILE A 10 33.53 48.40 63.10
C ILE A 10 33.94 49.25 61.89
N ARG A 11 35.21 49.13 61.49
CA ARG A 11 35.74 49.74 60.27
C ARG A 11 36.19 48.65 59.34
N THR A 12 35.78 48.77 58.08
CA THR A 12 36.03 47.76 57.06
C THR A 12 36.73 48.40 55.88
N TYR A 13 37.83 47.80 55.43
CA TYR A 13 38.62 48.25 54.29
C TYR A 13 38.88 47.07 53.35
N ALA A 14 38.89 47.31 52.04
CA ALA A 14 39.38 46.30 51.10
C ALA A 14 40.91 46.25 51.18
N GLY A 15 41.48 45.04 51.25
CA GLY A 15 42.89 44.85 50.95
C GLY A 15 43.14 45.10 49.47
N ASP A 16 44.36 45.53 49.13
CA ASP A 16 44.81 45.79 47.76
C ASP A 16 46.20 45.18 47.49
N GLY A 17 46.78 44.51 48.49
CA GLY A 17 48.13 43.95 48.45
C GLY A 17 49.25 44.99 48.57
N SER A 18 48.95 46.27 48.79
CA SER A 18 49.95 47.36 48.84
C SER A 18 49.77 48.34 50.00
N THR A 19 48.55 48.66 50.41
CA THR A 19 48.24 49.59 51.49
C THR A 19 48.46 48.89 52.83
N THR A 20 49.28 49.49 53.70
CA THR A 20 49.60 48.95 55.02
C THR A 20 48.94 49.73 56.16
N ALA A 21 48.61 51.00 55.97
CA ALA A 21 48.06 51.86 57.01
C ALA A 21 46.54 52.10 56.83
N PHE A 22 45.76 51.77 57.85
CA PHE A 22 44.30 51.89 57.87
C PHE A 22 43.87 52.70 59.09
N SER A 23 43.10 53.76 58.86
CA SER A 23 42.64 54.65 59.94
C SER A 23 41.54 53.99 60.78
N TYR A 24 41.55 54.21 62.09
CA TYR A 24 40.44 53.92 62.98
C TYR A 24 40.01 55.23 63.67
N PRO A 25 38.98 55.93 63.15
CA PRO A 25 38.68 57.32 63.53
C PRO A 25 37.83 57.42 64.81
N VAL A 26 38.05 56.51 65.76
CA VAL A 26 37.37 56.47 67.05
C VAL A 26 38.43 56.31 68.13
N ARG A 27 38.30 57.07 69.22
CA ARG A 27 39.23 57.01 70.34
C ARG A 27 39.31 55.61 70.95
N PHE A 28 40.54 55.20 71.24
CA PHE A 28 40.95 54.05 72.06
C PHE A 28 42.10 54.52 72.96
N ASP A 29 42.28 53.89 74.11
CA ASP A 29 43.28 54.35 75.09
C ASP A 29 44.57 53.54 75.07
N GLU A 30 44.51 52.26 74.65
CA GLU A 30 45.65 51.36 74.57
C GLU A 30 45.62 50.62 73.23
N ASP A 31 46.80 50.32 72.68
CA ASP A 31 46.95 49.68 71.37
C ASP A 31 46.22 48.33 71.25
N ASP A 32 46.17 47.57 72.34
CA ASP A 32 45.53 46.26 72.42
C ASP A 32 44.01 46.30 72.45
N GLU A 33 43.41 47.50 72.58
CA GLU A 33 41.97 47.67 72.43
C GLU A 33 41.52 47.53 70.97
N LEU A 34 42.41 47.74 69.99
CA LEU A 34 42.05 47.57 68.58
C LEU A 34 42.32 46.16 68.11
N ILE A 35 41.24 45.43 67.83
CA ILE A 35 41.28 44.09 67.27
C ILE A 35 41.16 44.18 65.75
N VAL A 36 42.08 43.49 65.08
CA VAL A 36 42.15 43.45 63.62
C VAL A 36 41.95 42.01 63.15
N ILE A 37 41.02 41.83 62.21
CA ILE A 37 40.78 40.54 61.56
C ILE A 37 40.86 40.72 60.04
N LEU A 38 41.31 39.70 59.32
CA LEU A 38 41.21 39.61 57.87
C LEU A 38 40.12 38.60 57.52
N ARG A 39 39.14 39.04 56.72
CA ARG A 39 38.05 38.22 56.20
C ARG A 39 38.33 37.82 54.76
N ASP A 40 38.28 36.54 54.44
CA ASP A 40 38.44 36.04 53.06
C ASP A 40 37.13 36.13 52.24
N SER A 41 37.17 35.68 50.98
CA SER A 41 36.01 35.70 50.06
C SER A 41 34.89 34.75 50.44
N ASP A 42 35.18 33.74 51.25
CA ASP A 42 34.22 32.74 51.73
C ASP A 42 33.60 33.17 53.07
N GLY A 43 34.05 34.30 53.62
CA GLY A 43 33.54 34.89 54.85
C GLY A 43 34.27 34.42 56.12
N ASN A 44 35.39 33.70 56.01
CA ASN A 44 36.14 33.23 57.17
C ASN A 44 37.02 34.34 57.75
N ASP A 45 36.94 34.53 59.07
CA ASP A 45 37.69 35.55 59.81
C ASP A 45 38.97 34.98 60.42
N THR A 46 40.11 35.64 60.15
CA THR A 46 41.40 35.36 60.80
C THR A 46 41.84 36.53 61.65
N VAL A 47 41.92 36.34 62.97
CA VAL A 47 42.43 37.35 63.92
C VAL A 47 43.93 37.56 63.71
N LYS A 48 44.37 38.83 63.72
CA LYS A 48 45.77 39.23 63.59
C LYS A 48 46.34 39.61 64.94
N ALA A 49 47.64 39.36 65.11
CA ALA A 49 48.33 39.60 66.36
C ALA A 49 49.01 40.99 66.36
N LEU A 50 48.69 41.80 67.38
CA LEU A 50 49.35 43.07 67.65
C LEU A 50 50.85 42.85 67.91
N GLY A 51 51.71 43.70 67.33
CA GLY A 51 53.16 43.66 67.43
C GLY A 51 53.86 42.79 66.38
N SER A 52 53.22 41.73 65.87
CA SER A 52 53.78 40.91 64.77
C SER A 52 53.11 41.16 63.43
N ASP A 53 51.77 41.16 63.37
CA ASP A 53 51.02 41.32 62.13
C ASP A 53 50.70 42.80 61.84
N TYR A 54 50.46 43.58 62.89
CA TYR A 54 50.21 45.02 62.81
C TYR A 54 50.70 45.75 64.07
N THR A 55 50.91 47.05 63.95
CA THR A 55 51.12 47.99 65.06
C THR A 55 50.01 49.03 65.07
N VAL A 56 49.76 49.64 66.22
CA VAL A 56 48.78 50.70 66.39
C VAL A 56 49.49 52.00 66.77
N SER A 57 48.84 53.12 66.50
CA SER A 57 49.30 54.45 66.90
C SER A 57 48.11 55.40 67.02
N GLY A 58 48.18 56.38 67.91
CA GLY A 58 47.11 57.35 68.16
C GLY A 58 46.31 57.08 69.43
N GLU A 59 46.87 56.31 70.34
CA GLU A 59 46.41 56.03 71.70
C GLU A 59 46.06 57.34 72.43
N GLY A 60 44.87 57.36 73.06
CA GLY A 60 44.37 58.51 73.80
C GLY A 60 43.96 59.71 72.93
N ASN A 61 44.07 59.66 71.60
CA ASN A 61 43.64 60.73 70.70
C ASN A 61 42.14 60.64 70.41
N ASP A 62 41.44 61.75 70.58
CA ASP A 62 40.02 61.87 70.30
C ASP A 62 39.64 61.64 68.83
N ALA A 63 40.56 61.96 67.91
CA ALA A 63 40.36 61.70 66.48
C ALA A 63 40.59 60.22 66.11
N GLY A 64 40.95 59.37 67.08
CA GLY A 64 41.36 57.99 66.86
C GLY A 64 42.80 57.87 66.35
N GLY A 65 43.09 56.73 65.72
CA GLY A 65 44.44 56.31 65.39
C GLY A 65 44.55 55.57 64.07
N THR A 66 45.66 54.88 63.87
CA THR A 66 45.98 54.14 62.63
C THR A 66 46.56 52.78 62.97
N VAL A 67 45.96 51.73 62.39
CA VAL A 67 46.49 50.37 62.34
C VAL A 67 47.44 50.28 61.15
N THR A 68 48.70 49.88 61.38
CA THR A 68 49.69 49.68 60.32
C THR A 68 50.14 48.23 60.28
N PHE A 69 49.86 47.53 59.17
CA PHE A 69 50.28 46.16 58.95
C PHE A 69 51.77 46.04 58.62
N THR A 70 52.41 44.99 59.14
CA THR A 70 53.78 44.59 58.77
C THR A 70 53.85 44.09 57.33
N THR A 71 52.79 43.42 56.85
CA THR A 71 52.61 42.97 55.46
C THR A 71 51.25 43.43 54.96
N ALA A 72 51.20 44.12 53.82
CA ALA A 72 49.96 44.64 53.26
C ALA A 72 48.91 43.52 53.05
N PRO A 73 47.66 43.70 53.54
CA PRO A 73 46.59 42.74 53.33
C PRO A 73 46.32 42.51 51.83
N ALA A 74 46.21 41.25 51.41
CA ALA A 74 46.01 40.87 50.01
C ALA A 74 44.70 41.42 49.41
N SER A 75 44.62 41.52 48.07
CA SER A 75 43.44 42.07 47.39
C SER A 75 42.15 41.24 47.53
N SER A 76 42.28 39.98 47.94
CA SER A 76 41.17 39.06 48.14
C SER A 76 40.59 39.09 49.55
N VAL A 77 41.15 39.89 50.45
CA VAL A 77 40.69 39.96 51.84
C VAL A 77 40.10 41.34 52.18
N THR A 78 39.21 41.32 53.15
CA THR A 78 38.65 42.52 53.77
C THR A 78 39.28 42.69 55.15
N VAL A 79 39.89 43.85 55.40
CA VAL A 79 40.41 44.25 56.70
C VAL A 79 39.26 44.75 57.55
N VAL A 80 39.07 44.16 58.73
CA VAL A 80 38.06 44.59 59.70
C VAL A 80 38.75 44.97 61.00
N ILE A 81 38.48 46.18 61.48
CA ILE A 81 39.07 46.77 62.67
C ILE A 81 37.94 47.19 63.61
N TYR A 82 38.00 46.79 64.87
CA TYR A 82 37.02 47.21 65.88
C TYR A 82 37.69 47.39 67.25
N ARG A 83 37.07 48.20 68.10
CA ARG A 83 37.51 48.38 69.49
C ARG A 83 36.87 47.34 70.40
N SER A 84 37.67 46.84 71.33
CA SER A 84 37.29 45.98 72.44
C SER A 84 38.03 46.44 73.69
N THR A 85 37.48 47.44 74.38
CA THR A 85 38.06 47.95 75.63
C THR A 85 37.99 46.90 76.74
N GLU A 86 39.13 46.59 77.37
CA GLU A 86 39.19 45.62 78.48
C GLU A 86 38.32 46.08 79.66
N GLU A 87 37.47 45.17 80.17
CA GLU A 87 36.50 45.37 81.25
C GLU A 87 37.11 45.48 82.66
N THR A 88 38.13 46.34 82.80
CA THR A 88 38.86 46.55 84.05
C THR A 88 38.77 48.01 84.50
N GLN A 89 38.41 48.22 85.77
CA GLN A 89 38.56 49.53 86.42
C GLN A 89 40.03 49.69 86.83
N VAL A 90 40.71 50.69 86.26
CA VAL A 90 42.15 50.90 86.46
C VAL A 90 42.46 51.99 87.49
N VAL A 91 41.48 52.80 87.87
CA VAL A 91 41.62 53.87 88.88
C VAL A 91 41.10 53.42 90.25
N ASP A 92 41.96 53.52 91.26
CA ASP A 92 41.64 53.40 92.68
C ASP A 92 41.52 54.80 93.33
N LEU A 93 40.44 55.06 94.08
CA LEU A 93 40.14 56.38 94.65
C LEU A 93 40.44 56.40 96.15
N GLU A 94 41.36 57.26 96.57
CA GLU A 94 41.72 57.43 97.98
C GLU A 94 40.77 58.38 98.74
N ASN A 95 40.54 58.09 100.02
CA ASN A 95 39.47 58.73 100.81
C ASN A 95 39.89 60.02 101.55
N ALA A 96 41.07 60.61 101.28
CA ALA A 96 41.66 61.64 102.14
C ALA A 96 42.20 62.91 101.44
N SER A 97 41.89 63.16 100.17
CA SER A 97 42.26 64.39 99.45
C SER A 97 41.32 64.65 98.27
N ARG A 98 41.46 65.81 97.60
CA ARG A 98 40.71 66.10 96.37
C ARG A 98 41.19 65.14 95.28
N ASN A 99 40.32 64.22 94.84
CA ASN A 99 40.62 63.28 93.75
C ASN A 99 41.07 64.02 92.48
N ASP A 100 42.00 63.41 91.75
CA ASP A 100 42.41 63.92 90.44
C ASP A 100 41.21 63.84 89.48
N ALA A 101 40.63 65.00 89.17
CA ALA A 101 39.49 65.11 88.27
C ALA A 101 39.81 64.55 86.88
N GLY A 102 41.08 64.60 86.43
CA GLY A 102 41.50 64.01 85.16
C GLY A 102 41.46 62.48 85.17
N ALA A 103 41.94 61.86 86.26
CA ALA A 103 41.87 60.41 86.43
C ALA A 103 40.43 59.91 86.54
N VAL A 104 39.57 60.63 87.27
CA VAL A 104 38.14 60.30 87.38
C VAL A 104 37.43 60.41 86.02
N GLU A 105 37.66 61.49 85.28
CA GLU A 105 37.05 61.67 83.95
C GLU A 105 37.51 60.59 82.98
N LEU A 106 38.81 60.27 82.94
CA LEU A 106 39.36 59.24 82.05
C LEU A 106 38.75 57.85 82.34
N GLN A 107 38.54 57.53 83.63
CA GLN A 107 37.90 56.28 84.03
C GLN A 107 36.41 56.24 83.64
N LEU A 108 35.67 57.35 83.82
CA LEU A 108 34.28 57.44 83.38
C LEU A 108 34.15 57.31 81.86
N ASP A 109 35.05 57.98 81.12
CA ASP A 109 35.13 57.89 79.67
C ASP A 109 35.42 56.46 79.21
N ARG A 110 36.30 55.72 79.91
CA ARG A 110 36.60 54.30 79.64
C ARG A 110 35.36 53.42 79.86
N MET A 111 34.61 53.64 80.93
CA MET A 111 33.35 52.89 81.18
C MET A 111 32.31 53.16 80.10
N VAL A 112 32.20 54.39 79.59
CA VAL A 112 31.30 54.69 78.46
C VAL A 112 31.75 53.96 77.20
N ARG A 113 33.05 53.84 76.93
CA ARG A 113 33.57 53.04 75.81
C ARG A 113 33.23 51.55 75.93
N MET A 114 33.39 50.95 77.11
CA MET A 114 32.97 49.56 77.37
C MET A 114 31.47 49.34 77.08
N ILE A 115 30.62 50.30 77.41
CA ILE A 115 29.17 50.23 77.12
C ILE A 115 28.91 50.29 75.60
N GLN A 116 29.66 51.10 74.86
CA GLN A 116 29.52 51.18 73.41
C GLN A 116 29.93 49.88 72.73
N ASP A 117 31.04 49.29 73.17
CA ASP A 117 31.58 48.03 72.62
C ASP A 117 30.58 46.89 72.86
N HIS A 118 30.04 46.77 74.09
CA HIS A 118 28.97 45.83 74.42
C HIS A 118 27.68 46.07 73.63
N SER A 119 27.29 47.33 73.43
CA SER A 119 26.09 47.64 72.62
C SER A 119 26.27 47.20 71.17
N ALA A 120 27.47 47.35 70.61
CA ALA A 120 27.78 46.86 69.27
C ALA A 120 27.73 45.33 69.21
N GLU A 121 28.29 44.64 70.21
CA GLU A 121 28.23 43.18 70.32
C GLU A 121 26.79 42.66 70.44
N LEU A 122 26.02 43.17 71.38
CA LEU A 122 24.60 42.82 71.57
C LEU A 122 23.76 43.13 70.33
N GLY A 123 24.15 44.12 69.52
CA GLY A 123 23.56 44.42 68.23
C GLY A 123 23.58 43.25 67.24
N ARG A 124 24.51 42.31 67.39
CA ARG A 124 24.74 41.16 66.49
C ARG A 124 24.23 39.82 67.04
N THR A 125 23.54 39.83 68.18
CA THR A 125 22.97 38.62 68.80
C THR A 125 21.52 38.34 68.35
N ALA A 126 21.08 37.08 68.45
CA ALA A 126 19.66 36.74 68.29
C ALA A 126 18.85 37.25 69.48
N LYS A 127 17.75 37.98 69.24
CA LYS A 127 16.97 38.65 70.29
C LYS A 127 15.58 38.06 70.43
N ALA A 128 15.18 37.77 71.66
CA ALA A 128 13.79 37.53 72.01
C ALA A 128 13.01 38.85 72.03
N PRO A 129 11.70 38.84 71.73
CA PRO A 129 10.84 40.00 71.92
C PRO A 129 10.84 40.49 73.39
N PRO A 130 10.67 41.80 73.64
CA PRO A 130 10.56 42.32 75.00
C PRO A 130 9.46 41.61 75.81
N GLY A 131 9.81 41.08 76.98
CA GLY A 131 8.88 40.35 77.86
C GLY A 131 8.80 38.83 77.64
N LYS A 132 9.66 38.25 76.80
CA LYS A 132 9.79 36.80 76.61
C LYS A 132 11.20 36.34 76.98
N ALA A 133 11.32 35.16 77.60
CA ALA A 133 12.60 34.46 77.68
C ALA A 133 12.98 33.98 76.27
N GLY A 134 14.25 34.12 75.90
CA GLY A 134 14.74 33.59 74.63
C GLY A 134 14.74 32.05 74.64
N PRO A 135 14.46 31.41 73.50
CA PRO A 135 14.59 29.96 73.39
C PRO A 135 16.06 29.57 73.54
N ALA A 136 16.33 28.40 74.14
CA ALA A 136 17.67 27.84 74.11
C ALA A 136 18.06 27.53 72.65
N LEU A 137 19.27 27.93 72.26
CA LEU A 137 19.87 27.48 71.00
C LEU A 137 20.53 26.11 71.22
N PRO A 138 20.36 25.16 70.29
CA PRO A 138 21.06 23.89 70.36
C PRO A 138 22.53 24.07 69.95
N ASP A 139 23.37 23.08 70.28
CA ASP A 139 24.72 22.99 69.70
C ASP A 139 24.61 22.91 68.16
N SER A 140 25.54 23.56 67.44
CA SER A 140 25.50 23.58 65.99
C SER A 140 25.70 22.18 65.40
N GLN A 141 24.90 21.86 64.38
CA GLN A 141 25.01 20.60 63.63
C GLN A 141 25.06 20.92 62.14
N ASP A 142 26.11 20.43 61.46
CA ASP A 142 26.32 20.70 60.04
C ASP A 142 25.19 20.16 59.18
N GLY A 143 24.82 20.91 58.14
CA GLY A 143 23.72 20.61 57.22
C GLY A 143 22.30 20.62 57.81
N SER A 144 22.13 20.84 59.12
CA SER A 144 20.82 20.78 59.78
C SER A 144 20.19 22.17 59.95
N PRO A 145 18.94 22.40 59.50
CA PRO A 145 18.28 23.68 59.69
C PRO A 145 17.81 23.84 61.14
N LEU A 146 17.81 25.07 61.67
CA LEU A 146 17.15 25.37 62.94
C LEU A 146 15.63 25.41 62.75
N VAL A 147 14.91 24.59 63.53
CA VAL A 147 13.45 24.51 63.51
C VAL A 147 12.86 24.83 64.88
N TRP A 148 11.65 25.37 64.90
CA TRP A 148 10.89 25.54 66.12
C TRP A 148 10.18 24.23 66.48
N ASP A 149 10.52 23.63 67.62
CA ASP A 149 9.93 22.36 68.07
C ASP A 149 8.62 22.54 68.86
N GLY A 150 8.18 23.79 69.05
CA GLY A 150 7.04 24.16 69.88
C GLY A 150 7.44 24.85 71.19
N VAL A 151 8.67 24.67 71.68
CA VAL A 151 9.17 25.19 72.96
C VAL A 151 10.53 25.86 72.83
N ASN A 152 11.46 25.28 72.07
CA ASN A 152 12.82 25.79 71.82
C ASN A 152 13.14 25.77 70.31
N LEU A 153 14.32 26.29 69.98
CA LEU A 153 14.95 26.02 68.70
C LEU A 153 15.68 24.68 68.79
N ALA A 154 15.51 23.83 67.79
CA ALA A 154 16.14 22.51 67.69
C ALA A 154 16.77 22.32 66.31
N ASN A 155 17.74 21.42 66.20
CA ASN A 155 18.26 21.01 64.90
C ASN A 155 17.23 20.09 64.22
N GLY A 156 16.76 20.51 63.05
CA GLY A 156 15.95 19.68 62.15
C GLY A 156 16.80 18.63 61.45
N PRO A 157 16.18 17.68 60.73
CA PRO A 157 16.94 16.67 59.99
C PRO A 157 17.78 17.32 58.88
N ALA A 158 19.01 16.83 58.72
CA ALA A 158 19.85 17.18 57.57
C ALA A 158 19.21 16.65 56.27
N PRO A 159 19.30 17.39 55.15
CA PRO A 159 18.80 16.93 53.86
C PRO A 159 19.48 15.62 53.43
N GLU A 160 18.67 14.62 53.09
CA GLU A 160 19.15 13.38 52.48
C GLU A 160 19.24 13.55 50.96
N GLU A 161 20.29 12.99 50.33
CA GLU A 161 20.46 13.03 48.87
C GLU A 161 19.26 12.37 48.15
N GLY A 162 18.69 13.06 47.16
CA GLY A 162 17.54 12.57 46.39
C GLY A 162 16.17 12.71 47.09
N ARG A 163 16.12 13.35 48.26
CA ARG A 163 14.89 13.56 49.05
C ARG A 163 14.60 15.05 49.22
N LEU A 164 13.33 15.39 49.43
CA LEU A 164 12.90 16.75 49.75
C LEU A 164 12.63 16.87 51.25
N LEU A 165 13.14 17.94 51.87
CA LEU A 165 12.76 18.34 53.22
C LEU A 165 11.39 19.04 53.19
N GLY A 166 10.41 18.45 53.86
CA GLY A 166 9.04 18.98 53.92
C GLY A 166 8.44 18.92 55.32
N TRP A 167 7.53 19.86 55.62
CA TRP A 167 6.78 19.87 56.87
C TRP A 167 5.65 18.85 56.81
N HIS A 168 5.66 17.87 57.72
CA HIS A 168 4.69 16.78 57.76
C HIS A 168 4.37 16.38 59.21
N ASN A 169 3.08 16.23 59.52
CA ASN A 169 2.57 15.82 60.84
C ASN A 169 3.21 16.56 62.04
N GLY A 170 3.45 17.87 61.88
CA GLY A 170 4.01 18.71 62.95
C GLY A 170 5.54 18.71 63.08
N ALA A 171 6.28 18.08 62.15
CA ALA A 171 7.74 18.10 62.14
C ALA A 171 8.30 18.28 60.73
N LEU A 172 9.56 18.74 60.64
CA LEU A 172 10.31 18.75 59.38
C LEU A 172 10.91 17.35 59.17
N THR A 173 10.73 16.75 57.99
CA THR A 173 11.17 15.37 57.68
C THR A 173 11.69 15.24 56.23
N ASN A 174 12.65 14.33 55.99
CA ASN A 174 13.06 13.93 54.64
C ASN A 174 12.00 13.01 54.00
N ARG A 175 11.59 13.31 52.77
CA ARG A 175 10.63 12.51 52.01
C ARG A 175 11.15 12.19 50.61
N ASP A 176 10.84 10.99 50.15
CA ASP A 176 11.17 10.55 48.80
C ASP A 176 10.45 11.40 47.76
N VAL A 177 11.17 11.75 46.68
CA VAL A 177 10.59 12.46 45.54
C VAL A 177 9.83 11.46 44.68
N VAL A 178 8.50 11.58 44.65
CA VAL A 178 7.67 10.83 43.70
C VAL A 178 7.81 11.48 42.33
N THR A 179 8.63 10.92 41.45
CA THR A 179 8.77 11.38 40.07
C THR A 179 7.62 10.88 39.22
N LEU A 180 6.72 11.76 38.80
CA LEU A 180 5.69 11.48 37.80
C LEU A 180 6.06 12.15 36.47
N PRO A 181 6.18 11.40 35.36
CA PRO A 181 6.23 12.00 34.03
C PRO A 181 4.90 12.70 33.70
N ASN A 182 4.96 13.95 33.19
CA ASN A 182 3.87 14.66 32.48
C ASN A 182 2.63 15.20 33.24
N ALA A 183 2.73 15.69 34.48
CA ALA A 183 1.61 16.42 35.11
C ALA A 183 1.98 17.87 35.50
N PRO A 184 1.31 18.93 34.97
CA PRO A 184 1.43 20.28 35.50
C PRO A 184 0.55 20.43 36.75
N ALA A 185 1.14 20.93 37.83
CA ALA A 185 0.49 21.05 39.13
C ALA A 185 -0.58 22.15 39.14
N GLY A 186 -1.85 21.76 39.35
CA GLY A 186 -2.94 22.68 39.67
C GLY A 186 -4.06 21.95 40.41
N ALA A 187 -4.43 22.43 41.60
CA ALA A 187 -5.52 22.00 42.52
C ALA A 187 -5.65 20.50 42.90
N THR A 188 -5.21 19.55 42.08
CA THR A 188 -5.12 18.09 42.33
C THR A 188 -3.79 17.68 42.98
N GLY A 189 -2.86 18.62 43.16
CA GLY A 189 -1.53 18.33 43.71
C GLY A 189 -1.55 17.87 45.17
N LEU A 190 -2.53 18.31 45.98
CA LEU A 190 -2.61 17.94 47.40
C LEU A 190 -2.95 16.46 47.63
N ASP A 191 -3.78 15.87 46.76
CA ASP A 191 -4.18 14.45 46.87
C ASP A 191 -3.08 13.52 46.33
N VAL A 192 -2.35 13.94 45.30
CA VAL A 192 -1.17 13.22 44.78
C VAL A 192 0.00 13.22 45.78
N LEU A 193 0.14 14.29 46.58
CA LEU A 193 1.14 14.40 47.66
C LEU A 193 0.83 13.51 48.87
N ALA A 194 -0.41 13.04 49.01
CA ALA A 194 -0.87 12.15 50.07
C ALA A 194 -0.86 10.66 49.67
N ALA A 195 -0.64 10.35 48.39
CA ALA A 195 -0.56 8.99 47.88
C ALA A 195 0.66 8.23 48.43
N GLU A 196 0.44 7.00 48.92
CA GLU A 196 1.51 6.13 49.43
C GLU A 196 2.19 5.35 48.30
N THR A 197 1.48 5.14 47.19
CA THR A 197 1.98 4.48 45.98
C THR A 197 1.65 5.25 44.71
N ALA A 198 2.31 4.89 43.60
CA ALA A 198 1.97 5.42 42.28
C ALA A 198 0.53 5.09 41.85
N ASP A 199 -0.03 3.99 42.34
CA ASP A 199 -1.43 3.60 42.07
C ASP A 199 -2.41 4.48 42.84
N ASP A 200 -2.14 4.79 44.11
CA ASP A 200 -2.96 5.73 44.91
C ASP A 200 -2.98 7.14 44.30
N ALA A 201 -1.84 7.58 43.75
CA ALA A 201 -1.75 8.86 43.04
C ALA A 201 -2.60 8.87 41.76
N ARG A 202 -2.62 7.75 41.02
CA ARG A 202 -3.50 7.60 39.85
C ARG A 202 -4.97 7.54 40.22
N ASP A 203 -5.33 7.04 41.39
CA ASP A 203 -6.72 7.00 41.89
C ASP A 203 -7.36 8.37 42.07
N THR A 204 -6.54 9.41 42.16
CA THR A 204 -7.02 10.80 42.35
C THR A 204 -7.05 11.63 41.07
N LEU A 205 -6.56 11.10 39.94
CA LEU A 205 -6.48 11.79 38.64
C LEU A 205 -7.62 11.41 37.70
N ALA A 206 -8.44 12.39 37.28
CA ALA A 206 -9.52 12.22 36.31
C ALA A 206 -9.06 12.44 34.85
N VAL A 207 -7.96 11.80 34.43
CA VAL A 207 -7.40 11.91 33.06
C VAL A 207 -7.33 10.51 32.43
N GLY A 208 -7.62 10.40 31.13
CA GLY A 208 -7.57 9.12 30.40
C GLY A 208 -6.19 8.46 30.48
N THR A 209 -6.18 7.17 30.77
CA THR A 209 -4.93 6.42 31.04
C THR A 209 -4.23 6.03 29.73
N HIS A 210 -2.95 6.39 29.60
CA HIS A 210 -2.09 5.90 28.51
C HIS A 210 -1.42 4.58 28.94
N VAL A 211 -1.58 3.54 28.12
CA VAL A 211 -1.01 2.21 28.37
C VAL A 211 -0.15 1.78 27.19
N THR A 212 1.03 1.24 27.47
CA THR A 212 2.01 0.88 26.44
C THR A 212 1.81 -0.51 25.84
N THR A 213 0.97 -1.35 26.46
CA THR A 213 0.70 -2.71 26.02
C THR A 213 -0.77 -3.07 26.26
N ARG A 214 -1.31 -4.01 25.46
CA ARG A 214 -2.62 -4.62 25.73
C ARG A 214 -2.66 -5.27 27.11
N THR A 215 -1.59 -5.88 27.60
CA THR A 215 -1.53 -6.43 28.97
C THR A 215 -1.84 -5.35 30.02
N ALA A 216 -1.26 -4.15 29.88
CA ALA A 216 -1.58 -3.03 30.76
C ALA A 216 -3.01 -2.52 30.58
N LEU A 217 -3.56 -2.52 29.36
CA LEU A 217 -4.97 -2.20 29.10
C LEU A 217 -5.92 -3.18 29.81
N LYS A 218 -5.61 -4.47 29.80
CA LYS A 218 -6.42 -5.55 30.41
C LYS A 218 -6.45 -5.48 31.94
N ALA A 219 -5.40 -4.93 32.53
CA ALA A 219 -5.24 -4.80 33.98
C ALA A 219 -5.92 -3.55 34.58
N LEU A 220 -6.46 -2.62 33.76
CA LEU A 220 -7.11 -1.40 34.23
C LEU A 220 -8.36 -1.69 35.07
N ASP A 221 -8.61 -0.84 36.08
CA ASP A 221 -9.83 -0.92 36.88
C ASP A 221 -10.99 -0.28 36.10
N THR A 222 -11.79 -1.13 35.46
CA THR A 222 -12.92 -0.74 34.62
C THR A 222 -14.06 -0.01 35.35
N THR A 223 -14.08 0.01 36.69
CA THR A 223 -15.03 0.81 37.47
C THR A 223 -14.64 2.29 37.52
N LYS A 224 -13.37 2.59 37.24
CA LYS A 224 -12.76 3.91 37.28
C LYS A 224 -12.28 4.34 35.89
N ASP A 225 -11.42 3.54 35.27
CA ASP A 225 -10.92 3.73 33.92
C ASP A 225 -12.02 3.33 32.92
N THR A 226 -12.64 4.34 32.29
CA THR A 226 -13.66 4.11 31.26
C THR A 226 -13.18 4.48 29.85
N VAL A 227 -12.03 5.16 29.76
CA VAL A 227 -11.34 5.52 28.51
C VAL A 227 -9.84 5.37 28.71
N ALA A 228 -9.17 4.69 27.79
CA ALA A 228 -7.72 4.53 27.78
C ALA A 228 -7.16 4.73 26.37
N TYR A 229 -5.90 5.17 26.25
CA TYR A 229 -5.20 5.26 24.97
C TYR A 229 -4.06 4.23 24.96
N LEU A 230 -4.14 3.27 24.05
CA LEU A 230 -3.09 2.29 23.80
C LEU A 230 -1.99 2.93 22.94
N THR A 231 -0.74 2.82 23.35
CA THR A 231 0.46 3.27 22.60
C THR A 231 1.36 2.11 22.20
N GLU A 232 0.82 0.90 22.11
CA GLU A 232 1.52 -0.26 21.55
C GLU A 232 1.76 -0.02 20.05
N GLU A 233 3.02 -0.15 19.62
CA GLU A 233 3.45 0.18 18.25
C GLU A 233 2.60 -0.55 17.20
N GLY A 234 2.04 0.19 16.24
CA GLY A 234 1.17 -0.33 15.18
C GLY A 234 -0.27 -0.61 15.59
N ARG A 235 -0.59 -0.54 16.89
CA ARG A 235 -1.94 -0.77 17.46
C ARG A 235 -2.49 0.43 18.19
N GLU A 236 -1.90 1.61 18.02
CA GLU A 236 -2.22 2.80 18.77
C GLU A 236 -3.68 3.20 18.59
N GLY A 237 -4.30 3.70 19.67
CA GLY A 237 -5.65 4.24 19.59
C GLY A 237 -6.37 4.24 20.93
N GLN A 238 -7.51 4.94 20.94
CA GLN A 238 -8.36 5.03 22.10
C GLN A 238 -9.25 3.80 22.22
N PHE A 239 -9.43 3.30 23.45
CA PHE A 239 -10.37 2.27 23.83
C PHE A 239 -11.35 2.81 24.86
N VAL A 240 -12.61 2.40 24.74
CA VAL A 240 -13.70 2.80 25.62
C VAL A 240 -14.28 1.55 26.27
N TRP A 241 -14.42 1.57 27.58
CA TRP A 241 -15.05 0.48 28.31
C TRP A 241 -16.55 0.42 27.98
N ARG A 242 -17.04 -0.77 27.64
CA ARG A 242 -18.46 -1.03 27.34
C ARG A 242 -18.97 -2.17 28.20
N ALA A 243 -20.02 -1.93 28.97
CA ALA A 243 -20.76 -2.98 29.67
C ALA A 243 -21.70 -3.70 28.69
N GLY A 244 -21.83 -5.02 28.84
CA GLY A 244 -22.64 -5.88 27.98
C GLY A 244 -21.99 -7.24 27.73
N ASP A 245 -22.71 -8.13 27.04
CA ASP A 245 -22.16 -9.41 26.59
C ASP A 245 -21.48 -9.24 25.23
N TYR A 246 -20.15 -9.40 25.23
CA TYR A 246 -19.26 -9.32 24.07
C TYR A 246 -18.51 -10.63 23.85
N SER A 247 -19.02 -11.75 24.37
CA SER A 247 -18.33 -13.04 24.33
C SER A 247 -18.06 -13.52 22.90
N VAL A 248 -18.97 -13.22 21.96
CA VAL A 248 -18.83 -13.58 20.53
C VAL A 248 -17.77 -12.71 19.86
N GLU A 249 -17.81 -11.41 20.11
CA GLU A 249 -16.88 -10.43 19.55
C GLU A 249 -15.45 -10.72 19.98
N VAL A 250 -15.24 -10.97 21.28
CA VAL A 250 -13.93 -11.35 21.83
C VAL A 250 -13.45 -12.68 21.27
N ALA A 251 -14.32 -13.68 21.14
CA ALA A 251 -13.95 -14.96 20.55
C ALA A 251 -13.56 -14.85 19.06
N SER A 252 -14.18 -13.92 18.32
CA SER A 252 -13.88 -13.66 16.91
C SER A 252 -12.64 -12.79 16.67
N ASP A 253 -12.24 -11.99 17.66
CA ASP A 253 -11.09 -11.07 17.59
C ASP A 253 -9.91 -11.65 18.37
N THR A 254 -9.37 -12.76 17.87
CA THR A 254 -8.29 -13.54 18.52
C THR A 254 -7.00 -12.75 18.72
N GLN A 255 -6.80 -11.69 17.93
CA GLN A 255 -5.65 -10.80 18.02
C GLN A 255 -5.94 -9.53 18.84
N GLU A 256 -7.13 -9.40 19.42
CA GLU A 256 -7.56 -8.28 20.26
C GLU A 256 -7.35 -6.90 19.58
N GLY A 257 -7.63 -6.81 18.28
CA GLY A 257 -7.43 -5.59 17.51
C GLY A 257 -8.47 -4.51 17.78
N ILE A 258 -9.72 -4.93 18.02
CA ILE A 258 -10.89 -4.08 18.29
C ILE A 258 -11.43 -4.32 19.70
N TYR A 259 -11.49 -5.58 20.14
CA TYR A 259 -12.08 -5.99 21.41
C TYR A 259 -10.99 -6.59 22.32
N VAL A 260 -10.71 -5.92 23.43
CA VAL A 260 -9.71 -6.36 24.41
C VAL A 260 -10.42 -6.70 25.73
N LYS A 261 -10.41 -7.97 26.13
CA LYS A 261 -11.07 -8.43 27.37
C LYS A 261 -10.27 -7.99 28.60
N ALA A 262 -10.87 -7.26 29.54
CA ALA A 262 -10.25 -6.98 30.84
C ALA A 262 -10.01 -8.26 31.66
N ASP A 263 -8.92 -8.32 32.42
CA ASP A 263 -8.54 -9.54 33.15
C ASP A 263 -9.51 -9.84 34.30
N ALA A 264 -9.90 -8.79 35.05
CA ALA A 264 -10.79 -8.90 36.21
C ALA A 264 -12.28 -9.13 35.84
N ILE A 265 -12.68 -8.89 34.58
CA ILE A 265 -14.09 -8.89 34.16
C ILE A 265 -14.33 -9.97 33.09
N SER A 266 -15.50 -10.63 33.17
CA SER A 266 -15.95 -11.55 32.13
C SER A 266 -16.34 -10.81 30.85
N ALA A 267 -16.04 -11.38 29.68
CA ALA A 267 -16.50 -10.84 28.40
C ALA A 267 -18.03 -10.78 28.28
N ALA A 268 -18.76 -11.57 29.10
CA ALA A 268 -20.21 -11.50 29.20
C ALA A 268 -20.73 -10.29 30.00
N SER A 269 -19.85 -9.50 30.62
CA SER A 269 -20.18 -8.35 31.45
C SER A 269 -19.61 -7.04 30.93
N GLY A 270 -18.50 -7.09 30.19
CA GLY A 270 -17.98 -5.94 29.47
C GLY A 270 -16.64 -6.19 28.79
N VAL A 271 -16.22 -5.23 27.95
CA VAL A 271 -14.98 -5.29 27.18
C VAL A 271 -14.45 -3.88 26.88
N TRP A 272 -13.14 -3.76 26.66
CA TRP A 272 -12.56 -2.58 26.02
C TRP A 272 -12.81 -2.62 24.52
N VAL A 273 -13.51 -1.63 23.99
CA VAL A 273 -13.78 -1.51 22.55
C VAL A 273 -12.97 -0.36 21.97
N ARG A 274 -12.21 -0.62 20.90
CA ARG A 274 -11.50 0.44 20.17
C ARG A 274 -12.51 1.49 19.70
N ALA A 275 -12.26 2.75 20.04
CA ALA A 275 -13.06 3.88 19.61
C ALA A 275 -12.75 4.22 18.14
N GLY A 276 -13.78 4.65 17.40
CA GLY A 276 -13.68 5.09 16.02
C GLY A 276 -14.83 4.58 15.15
N GLY A 277 -14.95 5.13 13.95
CA GLY A 277 -15.94 4.71 12.94
C GLY A 277 -15.59 3.40 12.22
N TRP A 278 -14.74 2.55 12.81
CA TRP A 278 -14.18 1.36 12.15
C TRP A 278 -15.24 0.38 11.66
N ALA A 279 -16.40 0.32 12.32
CA ALA A 279 -17.52 -0.53 11.90
C ALA A 279 -18.10 -0.14 10.52
N VAL A 280 -17.90 1.11 10.10
CA VAL A 280 -18.33 1.65 8.81
C VAL A 280 -17.15 1.85 7.86
N GLU A 281 -16.05 2.43 8.36
CA GLU A 281 -14.90 2.82 7.55
C GLU A 281 -13.89 1.68 7.32
N GLY A 282 -13.95 0.61 8.12
CA GLY A 282 -12.98 -0.48 8.15
C GLY A 282 -11.87 -0.31 9.18
N SER A 283 -11.35 -1.45 9.63
CA SER A 283 -10.28 -1.58 10.63
C SER A 283 -8.91 -1.69 9.96
N ASP A 284 -7.86 -1.09 10.52
CA ASP A 284 -6.50 -1.27 9.98
C ASP A 284 -5.96 -2.66 10.35
N ILE A 285 -5.39 -3.40 9.38
CA ILE A 285 -4.85 -4.76 9.65
C ILE A 285 -3.71 -4.75 10.68
N ARG A 286 -3.02 -3.61 10.86
CA ARG A 286 -1.95 -3.46 11.86
C ARG A 286 -2.48 -3.56 13.29
N TRP A 287 -3.75 -3.20 13.51
CA TRP A 287 -4.39 -3.35 14.83
C TRP A 287 -4.47 -4.80 15.29
N PHE A 288 -4.45 -5.76 14.35
CA PHE A 288 -4.43 -7.21 14.62
C PHE A 288 -3.01 -7.78 14.66
N GLY A 289 -1.99 -6.93 14.55
CA GLY A 289 -0.58 -7.29 14.69
C GLY A 289 0.20 -7.44 13.40
N ALA A 290 -0.37 -7.07 12.25
CA ALA A 290 0.40 -7.00 11.01
C ALA A 290 1.41 -5.85 11.13
N VAL A 291 2.65 -6.09 10.72
CA VAL A 291 3.73 -5.09 10.68
C VAL A 291 3.80 -4.43 9.30
N CYS A 292 3.57 -5.22 8.23
CA CYS A 292 3.57 -4.76 6.85
C CYS A 292 4.90 -4.15 6.36
N ASP A 293 6.03 -4.64 6.88
CA ASP A 293 7.40 -4.20 6.53
C ASP A 293 8.04 -5.04 5.41
N GLY A 294 7.39 -6.12 4.98
CA GLY A 294 7.89 -7.09 4.00
C GLY A 294 8.92 -8.08 4.54
N VAL A 295 9.17 -8.08 5.85
CA VAL A 295 10.14 -8.96 6.52
C VAL A 295 9.42 -9.81 7.57
N SER A 296 8.66 -9.17 8.44
CA SER A 296 7.84 -9.77 9.47
C SER A 296 6.78 -10.69 8.86
N ASP A 297 6.44 -11.77 9.57
CA ASP A 297 5.39 -12.68 9.15
C ASP A 297 4.02 -12.20 9.65
N ASP A 298 3.22 -11.66 8.74
CA ASP A 298 1.89 -11.09 9.01
C ASP A 298 0.77 -12.14 8.91
N THR A 299 1.09 -13.41 8.66
CA THR A 299 0.10 -14.48 8.41
C THR A 299 -0.95 -14.57 9.52
N VAL A 300 -0.51 -14.62 10.78
CA VAL A 300 -1.42 -14.77 11.93
C VAL A 300 -2.38 -13.58 12.06
N ALA A 301 -1.86 -12.37 11.86
CA ALA A 301 -2.66 -11.15 11.95
C ALA A 301 -3.69 -11.06 10.81
N LEU A 302 -3.26 -11.36 9.58
CA LEU A 302 -4.13 -11.30 8.41
C LEU A 302 -5.16 -12.44 8.41
N GLN A 303 -4.79 -13.64 8.87
CA GLN A 303 -5.72 -14.76 9.04
C GLN A 303 -6.80 -14.42 10.06
N ALA A 304 -6.45 -13.81 11.20
CA ALA A 304 -7.45 -13.35 12.18
C ALA A 304 -8.43 -12.33 11.60
N CYS A 305 -7.97 -11.41 10.74
CA CYS A 305 -8.84 -10.50 10.01
C CYS A 305 -9.81 -11.27 9.08
N ALA A 306 -9.28 -12.24 8.33
CA ALA A 306 -10.02 -13.05 7.37
C ALA A 306 -11.07 -13.97 8.03
N GLU A 307 -10.78 -14.52 9.21
CA GLU A 307 -11.70 -15.35 9.99
C GLU A 307 -12.80 -14.53 10.66
N ARG A 308 -12.48 -13.35 11.17
CA ARG A 308 -13.45 -12.44 11.80
C ARG A 308 -14.44 -11.86 10.79
N GLY A 309 -13.99 -11.62 9.55
CA GLY A 309 -14.78 -10.92 8.54
C GLY A 309 -14.94 -9.42 8.82
N GLY A 310 -15.49 -8.70 7.85
CA GLY A 310 -15.64 -7.24 7.88
C GLY A 310 -14.72 -6.50 6.91
N THR A 311 -14.59 -5.19 7.10
CA THR A 311 -13.81 -4.32 6.24
C THR A 311 -12.45 -4.00 6.86
N TYR A 312 -11.39 -4.17 6.09
CA TYR A 312 -10.01 -4.00 6.50
C TYR A 312 -9.26 -3.06 5.57
N LYS A 313 -8.57 -2.08 6.14
CA LYS A 313 -7.65 -1.19 5.44
C LYS A 313 -6.27 -1.82 5.41
N VAL A 314 -5.70 -1.95 4.21
CA VAL A 314 -4.34 -2.44 4.00
C VAL A 314 -3.44 -1.21 3.84
N PRO A 315 -2.49 -0.95 4.75
CA PRO A 315 -1.64 0.23 4.68
C PRO A 315 -0.70 0.18 3.46
N ILE A 316 -0.01 1.28 3.18
CA ILE A 316 1.16 1.25 2.29
C ILE A 316 2.24 0.45 3.01
N GLY A 317 2.76 -0.57 2.34
CA GLY A 317 3.70 -1.53 2.92
C GLY A 317 3.62 -2.87 2.20
N VAL A 318 4.32 -3.86 2.75
CA VAL A 318 4.29 -5.23 2.24
C VAL A 318 3.80 -6.14 3.35
N THR A 319 2.57 -6.60 3.23
CA THR A 319 2.01 -7.63 4.11
C THR A 319 2.56 -8.98 3.67
N ARG A 320 3.57 -9.48 4.38
CA ARG A 320 4.24 -10.75 4.04
C ARG A 320 3.54 -11.91 4.73
N THR A 321 3.22 -12.95 3.98
CA THR A 321 2.58 -14.17 4.47
C THR A 321 3.44 -15.38 4.15
N THR A 322 3.48 -16.36 5.06
CA THR A 322 4.25 -17.60 4.93
C THR A 322 3.34 -18.83 4.84
N ALA A 323 2.03 -18.64 4.92
CA ALA A 323 1.01 -19.65 4.65
C ALA A 323 -0.24 -19.03 4.00
N PRO A 324 -1.09 -19.84 3.35
CA PRO A 324 -2.35 -19.38 2.77
C PRO A 324 -3.25 -18.66 3.78
N ILE A 325 -3.95 -17.63 3.30
CA ILE A 325 -5.01 -16.94 4.04
C ILE A 325 -6.35 -17.50 3.61
N ILE A 326 -7.16 -17.94 4.57
CA ILE A 326 -8.44 -18.63 4.34
C ILE A 326 -9.57 -17.79 4.95
N PRO A 327 -10.22 -16.91 4.16
CA PRO A 327 -11.40 -16.19 4.61
C PRO A 327 -12.56 -17.13 4.89
N ALA A 328 -13.08 -17.08 6.12
CA ALA A 328 -14.21 -17.92 6.56
C ALA A 328 -15.54 -17.14 6.64
N ARG A 329 -15.48 -15.81 6.49
CA ARG A 329 -16.61 -14.88 6.59
C ARG A 329 -16.46 -13.80 5.52
N PRO A 330 -17.51 -13.02 5.20
CA PRO A 330 -17.40 -11.93 4.25
C PRO A 330 -16.29 -10.94 4.62
N CYS A 331 -15.35 -10.72 3.71
CA CYS A 331 -14.18 -9.88 3.91
C CYS A 331 -14.07 -8.83 2.83
N VAL A 332 -13.72 -7.61 3.23
CA VAL A 332 -13.41 -6.51 2.34
C VAL A 332 -12.01 -5.99 2.64
N PHE A 333 -11.10 -6.01 1.66
CA PHE A 333 -9.75 -5.46 1.79
C PHE A 333 -9.58 -4.23 0.89
N TYR A 334 -9.36 -3.07 1.51
CA TYR A 334 -9.13 -1.81 0.80
C TYR A 334 -7.69 -1.36 0.98
N GLY A 335 -6.91 -1.46 -0.10
CA GLY A 335 -5.59 -0.87 -0.21
C GLY A 335 -5.64 0.58 -0.67
N LEU A 336 -4.54 1.29 -0.50
CA LEU A 336 -4.35 2.68 -0.91
C LEU A 336 -3.81 2.81 -2.34
N GLY A 337 -3.87 1.72 -3.12
CA GLY A 337 -3.31 1.62 -4.46
C GLY A 337 -1.90 1.02 -4.45
N VAL A 338 -1.42 0.72 -5.65
CA VAL A 338 -0.04 0.29 -5.88
C VAL A 338 0.63 1.13 -6.94
N ILE A 339 1.93 1.35 -6.80
CA ILE A 339 2.81 1.81 -7.87
C ILE A 339 3.49 0.55 -8.42
N PRO A 340 3.08 0.05 -9.61
CA PRO A 340 3.60 -1.20 -10.15
C PRO A 340 5.12 -1.24 -10.22
N ILE A 341 5.71 -0.18 -10.79
CA ILE A 341 7.14 -0.05 -11.06
C ILE A 341 7.56 1.43 -11.00
N ILE A 342 8.80 1.68 -10.60
CA ILE A 342 9.36 3.05 -10.43
C ILE A 342 10.50 3.38 -11.39
N ASP A 343 10.95 2.42 -12.20
CA ASP A 343 12.09 2.53 -13.12
C ASP A 343 11.70 2.37 -14.59
N LEU A 344 10.48 2.81 -14.93
CA LEU A 344 9.91 2.75 -16.30
C LEU A 344 10.58 3.82 -17.19
N VAL A 345 11.87 3.62 -17.51
CA VAL A 345 12.54 4.34 -18.59
C VAL A 345 12.29 3.55 -19.87
N ASP A 346 11.87 4.24 -20.95
CA ASP A 346 11.62 3.69 -22.28
C ASP A 346 12.68 2.64 -22.65
N ALA A 347 12.25 1.37 -22.70
CA ALA A 347 13.08 0.18 -22.68
C ALA A 347 13.93 0.05 -21.40
N SER A 348 13.55 -0.90 -20.52
CA SER A 348 14.51 -1.38 -19.51
C SER A 348 15.82 -1.68 -20.24
N PRO A 349 16.97 -1.27 -19.68
CA PRO A 349 18.24 -1.79 -20.16
C PRO A 349 18.10 -3.31 -20.11
N SER A 350 18.13 -3.90 -21.30
CA SER A 350 18.23 -5.33 -21.59
C SER A 350 18.48 -6.21 -20.36
N GLY A 351 17.45 -6.95 -19.91
CA GLY A 351 17.64 -8.26 -19.30
C GLY A 351 17.13 -8.53 -17.87
N GLY A 352 16.62 -7.54 -17.12
CA GLY A 352 16.29 -7.69 -15.69
C GLY A 352 14.80 -7.61 -15.29
N ALA A 353 14.52 -7.89 -14.01
CA ALA A 353 13.24 -7.55 -13.38
C ALA A 353 13.22 -6.06 -12.97
N HIS A 354 12.08 -5.40 -13.16
CA HIS A 354 11.83 -4.02 -12.77
C HIS A 354 11.71 -3.85 -11.26
N THR A 355 12.00 -2.65 -10.79
CA THR A 355 11.89 -2.29 -9.38
C THR A 355 10.43 -1.99 -9.03
N ARG A 356 9.82 -2.84 -8.20
CA ARG A 356 8.47 -2.64 -7.67
C ARG A 356 8.38 -1.33 -6.87
N GLY A 357 7.34 -0.54 -7.10
CA GLY A 357 7.06 0.67 -6.34
C GLY A 357 6.35 0.43 -5.00
N PRO A 358 6.19 1.48 -4.16
CA PRO A 358 5.42 1.39 -2.93
C PRO A 358 3.93 1.16 -3.23
N GLY A 359 3.18 0.73 -2.21
CA GLY A 359 1.75 0.45 -2.35
C GLY A 359 1.24 -0.48 -1.27
N SER A 360 -0.04 -0.85 -1.32
CA SER A 360 -0.63 -1.90 -0.49
C SER A 360 -0.37 -3.27 -1.12
N TRP A 361 0.75 -3.90 -0.75
CA TRP A 361 1.21 -5.14 -1.38
C TRP A 361 1.06 -6.35 -0.46
N PHE A 362 0.63 -7.47 -1.04
CA PHE A 362 0.71 -8.80 -0.45
C PHE A 362 1.91 -9.55 -1.04
N HIS A 363 2.81 -10.01 -0.17
CA HIS A 363 3.88 -10.93 -0.54
C HIS A 363 3.50 -12.33 -0.06
N PHE A 364 3.13 -13.20 -0.99
CA PHE A 364 2.87 -14.60 -0.69
C PHE A 364 4.18 -15.38 -0.71
N ASP A 365 4.92 -15.33 0.40
CA ASP A 365 6.25 -15.93 0.57
C ASP A 365 6.16 -17.42 0.93
N HIS A 366 5.40 -18.15 0.13
CA HIS A 366 5.19 -19.59 0.21
C HIS A 366 4.74 -20.13 -1.17
N ALA A 367 4.78 -21.46 -1.33
CA ALA A 367 4.38 -22.13 -2.58
C ALA A 367 2.85 -22.24 -2.79
N GLY A 368 2.07 -22.28 -1.70
CA GLY A 368 0.61 -22.46 -1.75
C GLY A 368 -0.19 -21.26 -2.25
N VAL A 369 -1.52 -21.38 -2.16
CA VAL A 369 -2.48 -20.35 -2.56
C VAL A 369 -2.38 -19.12 -1.65
N GLY A 370 -2.41 -17.90 -2.19
CA GLY A 370 -2.34 -16.66 -1.41
C GLY A 370 -3.59 -16.41 -0.56
N PHE A 371 -4.69 -16.00 -1.21
CA PHE A 371 -6.03 -16.03 -0.63
C PHE A 371 -6.82 -17.20 -1.20
N ASP A 372 -7.32 -18.05 -0.32
CA ASP A 372 -8.05 -19.26 -0.65
C ASP A 372 -9.44 -19.22 -0.03
N VAL A 373 -10.40 -18.67 -0.79
CA VAL A 373 -11.81 -18.74 -0.41
C VAL A 373 -12.34 -20.08 -0.88
N ASP A 374 -12.20 -21.05 0.02
CA ASP A 374 -12.65 -22.43 -0.03
C ASP A 374 -11.87 -23.40 -0.96
N GLY A 375 -11.12 -24.30 -0.31
CA GLY A 375 -10.58 -25.52 -0.92
C GLY A 375 -11.14 -26.85 -0.36
N THR A 376 -11.96 -26.84 0.70
CA THR A 376 -12.46 -28.08 1.38
C THR A 376 -13.61 -27.88 2.39
N ASN A 377 -14.03 -26.65 2.73
CA ASN A 377 -15.02 -26.44 3.78
C ASN A 377 -16.40 -26.27 3.15
N ALA A 378 -17.29 -27.20 3.48
CA ALA A 378 -18.73 -27.09 3.25
C ALA A 378 -19.31 -25.87 4.00
N VAL A 379 -19.00 -24.65 3.56
CA VAL A 379 -19.72 -23.46 3.98
C VAL A 379 -21.07 -23.56 3.30
N THR A 380 -22.12 -23.75 4.09
CA THR A 380 -23.51 -23.77 3.59
C THR A 380 -23.95 -22.44 3.00
N ASP A 381 -23.18 -21.37 3.22
CA ASP A 381 -23.44 -20.00 2.81
C ASP A 381 -22.26 -19.42 2.02
N SER A 382 -22.52 -18.78 0.88
CA SER A 382 -21.50 -18.09 0.08
C SER A 382 -20.83 -16.96 0.85
N VAL A 383 -19.50 -16.96 0.88
CA VAL A 383 -18.70 -15.84 1.40
C VAL A 383 -18.60 -14.74 0.33
N ALA A 384 -18.60 -13.47 0.72
CA ALA A 384 -18.26 -12.37 -0.18
C ALA A 384 -16.80 -11.95 0.04
N PHE A 385 -16.00 -11.96 -1.03
CA PHE A 385 -14.64 -11.44 -1.03
C PHE A 385 -14.56 -10.20 -1.92
N ILE A 386 -14.27 -9.06 -1.30
CA ILE A 386 -14.09 -7.81 -2.02
C ILE A 386 -12.69 -7.30 -1.76
N ALA A 387 -11.92 -7.01 -2.80
CA ALA A 387 -10.64 -6.33 -2.62
C ALA A 387 -10.41 -5.27 -3.69
N LYS A 388 -9.90 -4.11 -3.28
CA LYS A 388 -9.56 -3.01 -4.20
C LYS A 388 -8.26 -2.33 -3.80
N GLY A 389 -7.56 -1.76 -4.78
CA GLY A 389 -6.36 -0.97 -4.54
C GLY A 389 -5.19 -1.77 -3.95
N CYS A 390 -5.20 -3.09 -4.09
CA CYS A 390 -4.16 -3.99 -3.60
C CYS A 390 -3.39 -4.63 -4.78
N GLY A 391 -2.19 -5.13 -4.50
CA GLY A 391 -1.47 -5.98 -5.44
C GLY A 391 -0.76 -7.14 -4.76
N SER A 392 -0.37 -8.14 -5.53
CA SER A 392 0.39 -9.30 -5.07
C SER A 392 1.67 -9.51 -5.86
N PHE A 393 2.65 -10.15 -5.22
CA PHE A 393 3.85 -10.64 -5.88
C PHE A 393 4.38 -11.92 -5.20
N ARG A 394 5.19 -12.67 -5.96
CA ARG A 394 5.90 -13.89 -5.54
C ARG A 394 7.41 -13.69 -5.59
N SER A 395 8.13 -14.47 -4.80
CA SER A 395 9.60 -14.57 -4.79
C SER A 395 10.08 -15.34 -6.04
N GLN A 396 9.93 -14.74 -7.23
CA GLN A 396 10.33 -15.36 -8.50
C GLN A 396 11.85 -15.48 -8.64
N PRO A 397 12.36 -16.48 -9.37
CA PRO A 397 13.77 -16.53 -9.76
C PRO A 397 14.18 -15.25 -10.51
N THR A 398 15.42 -14.79 -10.31
CA THR A 398 15.96 -13.67 -11.06
C THR A 398 15.98 -14.02 -12.56
N PRO A 399 15.41 -13.18 -13.44
CA PRO A 399 15.59 -13.33 -14.88
C PRO A 399 17.09 -13.34 -15.22
N THR A 400 17.58 -14.44 -15.79
CA THR A 400 18.95 -14.50 -16.32
C THR A 400 18.90 -14.50 -17.85
N GLU A 401 19.98 -14.13 -18.51
CA GLU A 401 20.06 -14.07 -19.97
C GLU A 401 20.00 -15.45 -20.66
N ALA A 402 20.20 -16.56 -19.93
CA ALA A 402 20.27 -17.89 -20.53
C ALA A 402 18.91 -18.60 -20.64
N ALA A 403 18.08 -18.55 -19.60
CA ALA A 403 16.72 -19.09 -19.58
C ALA A 403 15.95 -18.58 -18.35
N PHE A 404 14.61 -18.56 -18.44
CA PHE A 404 13.73 -18.26 -17.33
C PHE A 404 12.64 -19.33 -17.20
N THR A 405 12.35 -19.72 -15.97
CA THR A 405 11.18 -20.51 -15.60
C THR A 405 10.68 -19.97 -14.27
N PRO A 406 9.40 -19.61 -14.13
CA PRO A 406 8.86 -19.11 -12.88
C PRO A 406 8.93 -20.20 -11.80
N GLY A 407 8.99 -19.79 -10.54
CA GLY A 407 8.80 -20.71 -9.42
C GLY A 407 7.40 -21.35 -9.52
N ASP A 408 7.27 -22.61 -9.11
CA ASP A 408 5.99 -23.31 -9.11
C ASP A 408 5.13 -22.89 -7.91
N PHE A 409 4.65 -21.66 -7.96
CA PHE A 409 3.69 -21.11 -7.02
C PHE A 409 2.27 -21.42 -7.49
N ASP A 410 1.41 -21.84 -6.56
CA ASP A 410 -0.01 -22.01 -6.80
C ASP A 410 -0.69 -20.64 -7.05
N TRP A 411 -2.02 -20.60 -7.05
CA TRP A 411 -2.78 -19.38 -7.32
C TRP A 411 -2.56 -18.28 -6.29
N ASP A 412 -2.38 -17.03 -6.73
CA ASP A 412 -2.42 -15.89 -5.81
C ASP A 412 -3.81 -15.76 -5.17
N LEU A 413 -4.86 -15.95 -5.98
CA LEU A 413 -6.25 -15.87 -5.55
C LEU A 413 -7.01 -17.10 -6.06
N ARG A 414 -7.65 -17.84 -5.15
CA ARG A 414 -8.54 -18.95 -5.47
C ARG A 414 -9.91 -18.75 -4.82
N PHE A 415 -10.95 -18.95 -5.60
CA PHE A 415 -12.34 -18.73 -5.20
C PHE A 415 -13.22 -19.91 -5.60
N THR A 416 -13.91 -20.49 -4.61
CA THR A 416 -14.88 -21.55 -4.82
C THR A 416 -16.23 -21.14 -4.23
N ASP A 417 -17.30 -21.27 -5.01
CA ASP A 417 -18.71 -21.04 -4.61
C ASP A 417 -18.98 -19.74 -3.80
N CYS A 418 -18.29 -18.64 -4.12
CA CYS A 418 -18.30 -17.38 -3.40
C CYS A 418 -18.54 -16.14 -4.30
N ASP A 419 -19.06 -15.04 -3.74
CA ASP A 419 -19.19 -13.77 -4.47
C ASP A 419 -17.87 -13.00 -4.43
N VAL A 420 -17.40 -12.54 -5.59
CA VAL A 420 -16.07 -11.94 -5.76
C VAL A 420 -16.17 -10.60 -6.49
N THR A 421 -15.61 -9.55 -5.89
CA THR A 421 -15.39 -8.25 -6.56
C THR A 421 -13.96 -7.78 -6.35
N LEU A 422 -13.18 -7.71 -7.43
CA LEU A 422 -11.75 -7.45 -7.37
C LEU A 422 -11.32 -6.30 -8.26
N GLU A 423 -10.51 -5.40 -7.71
CA GLU A 423 -9.57 -4.56 -8.45
C GLU A 423 -8.17 -4.89 -7.93
N TRP A 424 -7.36 -5.57 -8.75
CA TRP A 424 -6.11 -6.18 -8.28
C TRP A 424 -4.95 -6.05 -9.25
N PHE A 425 -3.75 -5.83 -8.71
CA PHE A 425 -2.51 -5.83 -9.47
C PHE A 425 -1.66 -7.08 -9.20
N CYS A 426 -1.46 -7.93 -10.20
CA CYS A 426 -0.66 -9.15 -10.11
C CYS A 426 0.74 -8.92 -10.70
N LEU A 427 1.73 -8.56 -9.87
CA LEU A 427 3.02 -8.12 -10.41
C LEU A 427 3.71 -9.22 -11.21
N ASN A 428 3.82 -10.43 -10.65
CA ASN A 428 4.60 -11.52 -11.23
C ASN A 428 4.08 -12.91 -10.82
N SER A 429 2.75 -13.05 -10.68
CA SER A 429 2.13 -14.31 -10.26
C SER A 429 2.46 -15.44 -11.25
N THR A 430 2.84 -16.62 -10.75
CA THR A 430 2.90 -17.80 -11.61
C THR A 430 1.50 -18.14 -12.12
N ARG A 431 0.54 -18.22 -11.19
CA ARG A 431 -0.89 -18.39 -11.46
C ARG A 431 -1.64 -17.31 -10.70
N PHE A 432 -2.40 -16.46 -11.37
CA PHE A 432 -2.99 -15.29 -10.72
C PHE A 432 -4.35 -15.60 -10.07
N LEU A 433 -5.40 -15.83 -10.85
CA LEU A 433 -6.77 -16.00 -10.34
C LEU A 433 -7.42 -17.28 -10.86
N HIS A 434 -7.95 -18.09 -9.94
CA HIS A 434 -8.77 -19.26 -10.24
C HIS A 434 -10.14 -19.15 -9.59
N ALA A 435 -11.21 -19.29 -10.37
CA ALA A 435 -12.58 -19.30 -9.85
C ALA A 435 -13.40 -20.48 -10.38
N ARG A 436 -14.08 -21.18 -9.46
CA ARG A 436 -15.02 -22.29 -9.73
C ARG A 436 -16.30 -22.06 -8.92
N LEU A 437 -17.37 -21.60 -9.56
CA LEU A 437 -18.56 -21.06 -8.87
C LEU A 437 -19.82 -21.89 -9.16
N SER A 438 -19.69 -23.21 -9.01
CA SER A 438 -20.65 -24.20 -9.48
C SER A 438 -22.02 -24.18 -8.79
N ARG A 439 -22.09 -23.72 -7.53
CA ARG A 439 -23.32 -23.69 -6.73
C ARG A 439 -23.85 -22.28 -6.51
N ALA A 440 -22.93 -21.34 -6.33
CA ALA A 440 -23.23 -19.96 -6.01
C ALA A 440 -22.01 -19.06 -6.29
N GLY A 441 -22.22 -17.75 -6.29
CA GLY A 441 -21.16 -16.77 -6.49
C GLY A 441 -21.15 -16.13 -7.87
N ARG A 442 -20.94 -14.81 -7.88
CA ARG A 442 -20.71 -13.99 -9.08
C ARG A 442 -19.32 -13.41 -9.01
N ILE A 443 -18.69 -13.24 -10.17
CA ILE A 443 -17.37 -12.65 -10.26
C ILE A 443 -17.38 -11.36 -11.08
N ARG A 444 -16.83 -10.30 -10.48
CA ARG A 444 -16.44 -9.06 -11.16
C ARG A 444 -14.97 -8.79 -10.89
N VAL A 445 -14.14 -8.75 -11.94
CA VAL A 445 -12.69 -8.58 -11.83
C VAL A 445 -12.21 -7.46 -12.75
N ASP A 446 -11.37 -6.58 -12.22
CA ASP A 446 -10.49 -5.68 -12.95
C ASP A 446 -9.03 -5.99 -12.56
N ALA A 447 -8.34 -6.70 -13.45
CA ALA A 447 -6.99 -7.20 -13.20
C ALA A 447 -5.95 -6.52 -14.09
N ARG A 448 -4.82 -6.17 -13.50
CA ARG A 448 -3.64 -5.62 -14.18
C ARG A 448 -2.38 -6.36 -13.74
N GLY A 449 -1.35 -6.45 -14.58
CA GLY A 449 -0.06 -7.01 -14.17
C GLY A 449 0.58 -7.94 -15.18
N GLN A 450 1.47 -8.83 -14.73
CA GLN A 450 2.22 -9.77 -15.55
C GLN A 450 2.15 -11.20 -14.97
N PRO A 451 1.04 -11.93 -15.19
CA PRO A 451 1.03 -13.37 -14.91
C PRO A 451 2.05 -14.09 -15.81
N LEU A 452 2.71 -15.12 -15.29
CA LEU A 452 3.80 -15.80 -15.98
C LEU A 452 3.39 -17.12 -16.64
N LEU A 453 2.42 -17.84 -16.05
CA LEU A 453 1.91 -19.10 -16.59
C LEU A 453 0.38 -19.08 -16.79
N ARG A 454 -0.37 -18.61 -15.79
CA ARG A 454 -1.84 -18.49 -15.85
C ARG A 454 -2.27 -17.13 -15.31
N GLY A 455 -3.08 -16.41 -16.08
CA GLY A 455 -3.71 -15.16 -15.64
C GLY A 455 -5.00 -15.43 -14.88
N ILE A 456 -6.13 -15.31 -15.56
CA ILE A 456 -7.47 -15.56 -15.04
C ILE A 456 -7.98 -16.87 -15.62
N ASP A 457 -8.38 -17.79 -14.74
CA ASP A 457 -8.98 -19.07 -15.09
C ASP A 457 -10.35 -19.19 -14.40
N ILE A 458 -11.40 -19.12 -15.22
CA ILE A 458 -12.79 -19.20 -14.75
C ILE A 458 -13.53 -20.35 -15.40
N ASP A 459 -14.31 -21.07 -14.61
CA ASP A 459 -15.10 -22.22 -15.05
C ASP A 459 -16.27 -22.44 -14.09
N GLN A 460 -17.27 -23.20 -14.53
CA GLN A 460 -18.47 -23.53 -13.77
C GLN A 460 -19.20 -22.29 -13.22
N ILE A 461 -19.33 -21.23 -14.01
CA ILE A 461 -20.08 -20.02 -13.66
C ILE A 461 -21.41 -20.03 -14.42
N TYR A 462 -22.51 -20.37 -13.75
CA TYR A 462 -23.83 -20.53 -14.35
C TYR A 462 -24.67 -19.24 -14.41
N ASP A 463 -24.03 -18.08 -14.28
CA ASP A 463 -24.67 -16.75 -14.32
C ASP A 463 -23.73 -15.75 -15.05
N VAL A 464 -24.13 -14.48 -15.08
CA VAL A 464 -23.34 -13.41 -15.69
C VAL A 464 -22.09 -13.10 -14.85
N SER A 465 -20.95 -12.99 -15.52
CA SER A 465 -19.66 -12.60 -14.95
C SER A 465 -19.03 -11.46 -15.73
N GLU A 466 -18.24 -10.63 -15.05
CA GLU A 466 -17.55 -9.49 -15.67
C GLU A 466 -16.04 -9.60 -15.42
N VAL A 467 -15.24 -9.70 -16.48
CA VAL A 467 -13.79 -9.85 -16.38
C VAL A 467 -13.09 -8.85 -17.27
N THR A 468 -12.37 -7.93 -16.66
CA THR A 468 -11.43 -7.01 -17.32
C THR A 468 -10.01 -7.45 -17.00
N ALA A 469 -9.17 -7.50 -18.03
CA ALA A 469 -7.77 -7.86 -17.89
C ALA A 469 -6.89 -6.91 -18.72
N HIS A 470 -5.81 -6.42 -18.11
CA HIS A 470 -4.76 -5.67 -18.79
C HIS A 470 -3.40 -6.24 -18.37
N PHE A 471 -2.97 -7.25 -19.13
CA PHE A 471 -1.73 -7.95 -18.88
C PHE A 471 -0.61 -7.43 -19.78
N TRP A 472 0.31 -6.69 -19.17
CA TRP A 472 1.50 -6.13 -19.80
C TRP A 472 2.73 -6.59 -19.04
N ALA A 473 3.91 -6.48 -19.65
CA ALA A 473 5.17 -6.91 -19.05
C ALA A 473 5.69 -5.98 -17.94
N PHE A 474 4.86 -5.74 -16.91
CA PHE A 474 5.15 -4.80 -15.82
C PHE A 474 6.31 -5.23 -14.93
N TRP A 475 6.49 -6.53 -14.67
CA TRP A 475 7.56 -7.01 -13.81
C TRP A 475 8.88 -7.21 -14.53
N SER A 476 8.88 -7.67 -15.78
CA SER A 476 10.11 -7.81 -16.57
C SER A 476 9.83 -7.85 -18.06
N LEU A 477 10.63 -7.07 -18.80
CA LEU A 477 10.78 -7.12 -20.26
C LEU A 477 11.98 -7.98 -20.70
N ALA A 478 12.61 -8.75 -19.80
CA ALA A 478 13.74 -9.60 -20.16
C ALA A 478 13.37 -10.58 -21.28
N ASP A 479 14.27 -10.75 -22.26
CA ASP A 479 14.02 -11.61 -23.42
C ASP A 479 13.68 -13.05 -23.01
N THR A 480 14.31 -13.56 -21.95
CA THR A 480 14.04 -14.91 -21.43
C THR A 480 12.67 -15.05 -20.78
N VAL A 481 12.18 -14.02 -20.08
CA VAL A 481 10.82 -13.98 -19.53
C VAL A 481 9.81 -13.89 -20.67
N THR A 482 10.04 -12.99 -21.62
CA THR A 482 9.18 -12.80 -22.80
C THR A 482 9.11 -14.08 -23.64
N ALA A 483 10.24 -14.77 -23.86
CA ALA A 483 10.28 -16.04 -24.56
C ALA A 483 9.49 -17.12 -23.81
N TYR A 484 9.61 -17.17 -22.48
CA TYR A 484 8.84 -18.10 -21.65
C TYR A 484 7.33 -17.84 -21.76
N THR A 485 6.88 -16.58 -21.60
CA THR A 485 5.44 -16.26 -21.63
C THR A 485 4.85 -16.47 -23.02
N LYS A 486 5.56 -16.13 -24.10
CA LYS A 486 5.14 -16.44 -25.48
C LYS A 486 4.98 -17.93 -25.74
N ALA A 487 5.65 -18.79 -24.98
CA ALA A 487 5.59 -20.24 -25.11
C ALA A 487 4.60 -20.92 -24.14
N ASN A 488 4.22 -20.28 -23.02
CA ASN A 488 3.49 -20.96 -21.94
C ASN A 488 2.31 -20.18 -21.33
N LEU A 489 2.30 -18.84 -21.43
CA LEU A 489 1.32 -18.01 -20.75
C LEU A 489 -0.06 -18.12 -21.41
N ARG A 490 -1.06 -18.37 -20.57
CA ARG A 490 -2.49 -18.25 -20.89
C ARG A 490 -3.12 -17.22 -19.97
N PRO A 491 -3.24 -15.96 -20.40
CA PRO A 491 -3.71 -14.87 -19.57
C PRO A 491 -5.21 -14.94 -19.28
N LEU A 492 -6.03 -15.45 -20.20
CA LEU A 492 -7.45 -15.70 -19.97
C LEU A 492 -7.83 -17.11 -20.41
N ILE A 493 -8.35 -17.90 -19.49
CA ILE A 493 -8.90 -19.23 -19.72
C ILE A 493 -10.35 -19.22 -19.24
N THR A 494 -11.24 -19.71 -20.08
CA THR A 494 -12.67 -19.73 -19.82
C THR A 494 -13.24 -21.10 -20.19
N GLY A 495 -13.78 -21.79 -19.19
CA GLY A 495 -14.58 -23.01 -19.35
C GLY A 495 -16.08 -22.69 -19.47
N ARG A 496 -16.90 -23.37 -18.66
CA ARG A 496 -18.34 -23.14 -18.56
C ARG A 496 -18.63 -21.78 -17.92
N VAL A 497 -19.12 -20.85 -18.73
CA VAL A 497 -19.63 -19.54 -18.29
C VAL A 497 -20.90 -19.18 -19.06
N ASP A 498 -22.02 -18.91 -18.38
CA ASP A 498 -23.30 -18.68 -19.06
C ASP A 498 -23.41 -17.29 -19.70
N GLY A 499 -22.91 -16.25 -19.03
CA GLY A 499 -22.90 -14.87 -19.55
C GLY A 499 -21.60 -14.14 -19.26
N LEU A 500 -20.56 -14.35 -20.07
CA LEU A 500 -19.29 -13.66 -19.88
C LEU A 500 -19.33 -12.25 -20.49
N VAL A 501 -19.01 -11.23 -19.72
CA VAL A 501 -18.87 -9.84 -20.18
C VAL A 501 -17.42 -9.38 -19.98
N ILE A 502 -16.80 -8.90 -21.04
CA ILE A 502 -15.43 -8.35 -21.01
C ILE A 502 -15.45 -6.91 -21.54
N PRO A 503 -15.52 -5.91 -20.65
CA PRO A 503 -15.48 -4.50 -21.05
C PRO A 503 -14.19 -4.13 -21.77
N ARG A 504 -13.06 -4.68 -21.34
CA ARG A 504 -11.74 -4.47 -21.97
C ARG A 504 -10.84 -5.66 -21.72
N TYR A 505 -10.18 -6.11 -22.78
CA TYR A 505 -9.12 -7.11 -22.70
C TYR A 505 -7.85 -6.63 -23.40
N PHE A 506 -6.74 -6.59 -22.67
CA PHE A 506 -5.41 -6.41 -23.21
C PHE A 506 -4.49 -7.53 -22.72
N SER A 507 -3.72 -8.10 -23.63
CA SER A 507 -2.61 -8.99 -23.30
C SER A 507 -1.49 -8.84 -24.32
N ILE A 508 -0.25 -9.02 -23.87
CA ILE A 508 0.95 -9.08 -24.71
C ILE A 508 1.82 -10.30 -24.39
N TYR A 509 2.59 -10.78 -25.37
CA TYR A 509 3.62 -11.82 -25.18
C TYR A 509 3.11 -13.14 -24.57
N ALA A 510 1.96 -13.62 -25.03
CA ALA A 510 1.33 -14.85 -24.54
C ALA A 510 1.34 -15.98 -25.59
N GLU A 511 1.34 -17.24 -25.14
CA GLU A 511 1.14 -18.40 -26.01
C GLU A 511 -0.25 -18.38 -26.64
N ILE A 512 -1.27 -18.21 -25.80
CA ILE A 512 -2.68 -18.11 -26.16
C ILE A 512 -3.27 -17.01 -25.30
N ALA A 513 -3.67 -15.88 -25.90
CA ALA A 513 -4.24 -14.78 -25.13
C ALA A 513 -5.61 -15.16 -24.55
N TRP A 514 -6.54 -15.66 -25.37
CA TRP A 514 -7.80 -16.19 -24.87
C TRP A 514 -7.95 -17.67 -25.23
N HIS A 515 -7.96 -18.55 -24.23
CA HIS A 515 -8.19 -19.98 -24.40
C HIS A 515 -9.59 -20.36 -23.92
N ILE A 516 -10.47 -20.71 -24.85
CA ILE A 516 -11.82 -21.20 -24.56
C ILE A 516 -11.79 -22.73 -24.61
N VAL A 517 -12.23 -23.37 -23.53
CA VAL A 517 -12.14 -24.83 -23.32
C VAL A 517 -13.47 -25.40 -22.85
N ASP A 518 -13.63 -26.72 -22.96
CA ASP A 518 -14.63 -27.49 -22.22
C ASP A 518 -13.92 -28.50 -21.31
N ASN A 519 -14.03 -28.31 -20.01
CA ASN A 519 -13.41 -29.18 -19.00
C ASN A 519 -14.35 -30.29 -18.50
N GLY A 520 -15.40 -30.62 -19.26
CA GLY A 520 -16.43 -31.61 -18.91
C GLY A 520 -17.69 -31.00 -18.28
N PHE A 521 -17.79 -29.67 -18.22
CA PHE A 521 -18.94 -28.93 -17.69
C PHE A 521 -19.64 -28.09 -18.76
N GLY A 522 -19.21 -28.21 -20.02
CA GLY A 522 -19.54 -27.29 -21.09
C GLY A 522 -18.50 -26.18 -21.21
N SER A 523 -18.66 -25.34 -22.23
CA SER A 523 -17.88 -24.12 -22.45
C SER A 523 -18.75 -22.88 -22.28
N ILE A 524 -18.24 -21.72 -22.69
CA ILE A 524 -18.99 -20.46 -22.72
C ILE A 524 -20.30 -20.65 -23.50
N THR A 525 -21.44 -20.34 -22.87
CA THR A 525 -22.76 -20.37 -23.51
C THR A 525 -22.97 -19.09 -24.34
N SER A 526 -22.64 -17.94 -23.76
CA SER A 526 -22.68 -16.62 -24.41
C SER A 526 -21.62 -15.70 -23.80
N GLY A 527 -20.76 -15.14 -24.65
CA GLY A 527 -19.78 -14.12 -24.26
C GLY A 527 -19.95 -12.82 -25.04
N SER A 528 -19.69 -11.68 -24.41
CA SER A 528 -19.70 -10.35 -25.03
C SER A 528 -18.44 -9.58 -24.64
N VAL A 529 -17.74 -9.05 -25.63
CA VAL A 529 -16.48 -8.32 -25.45
C VAL A 529 -16.54 -7.00 -26.20
N ASN A 530 -16.38 -5.87 -25.49
CA ASN A 530 -16.44 -4.56 -26.15
C ASN A 530 -15.12 -4.24 -26.88
N TYR A 531 -13.98 -4.61 -26.31
CA TYR A 531 -12.68 -4.30 -26.88
C TYR A 531 -11.62 -5.32 -26.45
N ALA A 532 -11.04 -6.02 -27.42
CA ALA A 532 -9.90 -6.91 -27.22
C ALA A 532 -8.70 -6.42 -28.05
N TYR A 533 -7.57 -6.18 -27.37
CA TYR A 533 -6.28 -5.90 -27.99
C TYR A 533 -5.27 -6.95 -27.53
N LEU A 534 -4.98 -7.89 -28.43
CA LEU A 534 -4.18 -9.07 -28.18
C LEU A 534 -2.90 -8.93 -29.00
N ASP A 535 -1.85 -8.44 -28.35
CA ASP A 535 -0.62 -7.97 -28.98
C ASP A 535 0.50 -9.01 -28.90
N LEU A 536 1.27 -9.21 -29.97
CA LEU A 536 2.42 -10.13 -30.02
C LEU A 536 2.15 -11.50 -29.36
N CYS A 537 0.98 -12.09 -29.64
CA CYS A 537 0.54 -13.37 -29.08
C CYS A 537 0.70 -14.51 -30.09
N GLY A 538 1.01 -15.71 -29.61
CA GLY A 538 1.01 -16.93 -30.42
C GLY A 538 -0.39 -17.20 -30.99
N ARG A 539 -1.41 -17.26 -30.15
CA ARG A 539 -2.80 -17.29 -30.59
C ARG A 539 -3.54 -16.17 -29.91
N ALA A 540 -4.17 -15.28 -30.66
CA ALA A 540 -4.98 -14.24 -30.04
C ALA A 540 -6.20 -14.91 -29.38
N ILE A 541 -6.93 -15.73 -30.13
CA ILE A 541 -8.04 -16.52 -29.59
C ILE A 541 -7.90 -17.97 -30.06
N LEU A 542 -8.00 -18.91 -29.11
CA LEU A 542 -8.11 -20.34 -29.37
C LEU A 542 -9.44 -20.85 -28.82
N ILE A 543 -10.29 -21.37 -29.71
CA ILE A 543 -11.42 -22.23 -29.32
C ILE A 543 -10.96 -23.67 -29.44
N ASP A 544 -10.78 -24.32 -28.29
CA ASP A 544 -10.16 -25.65 -28.19
C ASP A 544 -11.03 -26.76 -28.81
N SER A 545 -10.42 -27.87 -29.21
CA SER A 545 -11.15 -29.01 -29.77
C SER A 545 -12.02 -29.74 -28.74
N SER A 546 -11.82 -29.47 -27.45
CA SER A 546 -12.73 -29.91 -26.37
C SER A 546 -14.12 -29.28 -26.48
N VAL A 547 -14.25 -28.10 -27.09
CA VAL A 547 -15.50 -27.33 -27.15
C VAL A 547 -16.47 -27.90 -28.19
N THR A 548 -17.69 -28.24 -27.77
CA THR A 548 -18.72 -28.83 -28.65
C THR A 548 -19.84 -27.88 -29.08
N THR A 549 -19.99 -26.75 -28.39
CA THR A 549 -20.97 -25.68 -28.67
C THR A 549 -20.60 -24.45 -27.86
N GLY A 550 -20.94 -23.26 -28.31
CA GLY A 550 -20.77 -22.05 -27.53
C GLY A 550 -20.89 -20.82 -28.41
N SER A 551 -20.97 -19.63 -27.79
CA SER A 551 -20.93 -18.41 -28.57
C SER A 551 -20.20 -17.26 -27.89
N ILE A 552 -19.55 -16.43 -28.71
CA ILE A 552 -19.01 -15.13 -28.27
C ILE A 552 -19.27 -14.05 -29.34
N ALA A 553 -19.46 -12.82 -28.89
CA ALA A 553 -19.50 -11.63 -29.71
C ALA A 553 -18.41 -10.64 -29.25
N ILE A 554 -17.67 -10.07 -30.18
CA ILE A 554 -16.58 -9.12 -29.93
C ILE A 554 -16.80 -7.88 -30.79
N ASP A 555 -17.05 -6.71 -30.20
CA ASP A 555 -17.30 -5.49 -30.98
C ASP A 555 -16.05 -5.05 -31.76
N TYR A 556 -14.89 -5.11 -31.10
CA TYR A 556 -13.63 -4.67 -31.68
C TYR A 556 -12.48 -5.58 -31.26
N LEU A 557 -11.83 -6.21 -32.24
CA LEU A 557 -10.72 -7.13 -32.05
C LEU A 557 -9.48 -6.64 -32.81
N ASN A 558 -8.42 -6.32 -32.08
CA ASN A 558 -7.06 -6.14 -32.60
C ASN A 558 -6.21 -7.36 -32.25
N CYS A 559 -5.65 -7.99 -33.26
CA CYS A 559 -4.73 -9.12 -33.13
C CYS A 559 -3.41 -8.78 -33.81
N TYR A 560 -2.32 -8.80 -33.04
CA TYR A 560 -0.96 -8.79 -33.57
C TYR A 560 -0.29 -10.12 -33.22
N GLY A 561 0.15 -10.83 -34.24
CA GLY A 561 0.87 -12.09 -34.11
C GLY A 561 2.36 -11.92 -33.89
N LEU A 562 3.08 -13.01 -34.15
CA LEU A 562 4.53 -13.08 -34.13
C LEU A 562 5.02 -13.50 -35.51
N SER A 563 6.07 -12.87 -36.04
CA SER A 563 6.62 -13.21 -37.36
C SER A 563 7.58 -14.41 -37.31
N THR A 564 8.28 -14.57 -36.18
CA THR A 564 9.32 -15.60 -35.98
C THR A 564 8.81 -16.87 -35.30
N GLU A 565 7.87 -16.75 -34.39
CA GLU A 565 7.26 -17.84 -33.62
C GLU A 565 5.92 -18.25 -34.22
N ASN A 566 5.47 -19.49 -33.99
CA ASN A 566 4.19 -19.96 -34.51
C ASN A 566 3.05 -19.08 -33.98
N SER A 567 2.39 -18.34 -34.88
CA SER A 567 1.26 -17.53 -34.50
C SER A 567 0.11 -17.54 -35.48
N THR A 568 -1.11 -17.53 -34.94
CA THR A 568 -2.39 -17.40 -35.65
C THR A 568 -3.25 -16.36 -34.94
N GLY A 569 -4.04 -15.56 -35.66
CA GLY A 569 -4.97 -14.62 -35.01
C GLY A 569 -6.07 -15.36 -34.25
N ILE A 570 -7.06 -15.85 -34.99
CA ILE A 570 -8.11 -16.72 -34.44
C ILE A 570 -7.87 -18.16 -34.91
N LEU A 571 -7.84 -19.10 -33.97
CA LEU A 571 -7.76 -20.54 -34.23
C LEU A 571 -8.99 -21.22 -33.63
N VAL A 572 -9.86 -21.78 -34.47
CA VAL A 572 -11.06 -22.51 -34.06
C VAL A 572 -10.84 -23.99 -34.36
N LEU A 573 -10.78 -24.82 -33.32
CA LEU A 573 -10.66 -26.29 -33.42
C LEU A 573 -11.90 -27.03 -32.91
N SER A 574 -12.88 -26.28 -32.40
CA SER A 574 -14.13 -26.76 -31.79
C SER A 574 -15.10 -27.37 -32.81
N SER A 575 -16.28 -27.76 -32.33
CA SER A 575 -17.45 -27.98 -33.18
C SER A 575 -18.61 -27.09 -32.76
N ASN A 576 -19.48 -26.72 -33.71
CA ASN A 576 -20.72 -25.94 -33.49
C ASN A 576 -20.54 -24.65 -32.68
N PHE A 577 -19.40 -23.99 -32.80
CA PHE A 577 -19.14 -22.72 -32.12
C PHE A 577 -19.53 -21.54 -32.99
N ASP A 578 -20.19 -20.54 -32.42
CA ASP A 578 -20.56 -19.29 -33.09
C ASP A 578 -19.71 -18.13 -32.57
N MET A 579 -18.97 -17.46 -33.46
CA MET A 579 -18.18 -16.29 -33.13
C MET A 579 -18.62 -15.12 -34.01
N ASP A 580 -18.94 -13.98 -33.40
CA ASP A 580 -19.16 -12.72 -34.09
C ASP A 580 -18.10 -11.69 -33.71
N VAL A 581 -17.51 -11.03 -34.70
CA VAL A 581 -16.52 -9.97 -34.53
C VAL A 581 -16.97 -8.75 -35.33
N GLY A 582 -17.40 -7.67 -34.66
CA GLY A 582 -17.89 -6.46 -35.31
C GLY A 582 -16.84 -5.77 -36.19
N ARG A 583 -15.62 -5.59 -35.66
CA ARG A 583 -14.43 -5.17 -36.43
C ARG A 583 -13.21 -6.02 -36.07
N GLY A 584 -12.67 -6.74 -37.05
CA GLY A 584 -11.45 -7.53 -36.89
C GLY A 584 -10.23 -6.91 -37.58
N TYR A 585 -9.15 -6.71 -36.84
CA TYR A 585 -7.83 -6.33 -37.36
C TYR A 585 -6.82 -7.42 -37.02
N PHE A 586 -6.14 -7.95 -38.03
CA PHE A 586 -5.20 -9.05 -37.91
C PHE A 586 -3.90 -8.69 -38.61
N SER A 587 -2.80 -8.68 -37.86
CA SER A 587 -1.49 -8.32 -38.38
C SER A 587 -0.38 -9.25 -37.92
N THR A 588 0.61 -9.44 -38.79
CA THR A 588 1.93 -10.01 -38.43
C THR A 588 1.84 -11.45 -37.92
N HIS A 589 1.12 -12.32 -38.64
CA HIS A 589 0.96 -13.72 -38.24
C HIS A 589 1.92 -14.65 -38.99
N ARG A 590 2.72 -15.45 -38.27
CA ARG A 590 3.57 -16.46 -38.91
C ARG A 590 2.80 -17.51 -39.70
N GLN A 591 1.63 -17.91 -39.23
CA GLN A 591 0.73 -18.83 -39.92
C GLN A 591 -0.45 -18.03 -40.53
N GLN A 592 -1.67 -18.56 -40.43
CA GLN A 592 -2.88 -17.87 -40.88
C GLN A 592 -3.25 -16.72 -39.93
N ALA A 593 -3.91 -15.69 -40.42
CA ALA A 593 -4.64 -14.74 -39.59
C ALA A 593 -5.91 -15.39 -38.98
N LEU A 594 -6.56 -16.29 -39.72
CA LEU A 594 -7.75 -17.01 -39.29
C LEU A 594 -7.69 -18.46 -39.75
N TYR A 595 -7.91 -19.41 -38.84
CA TYR A 595 -7.98 -20.83 -39.16
C TYR A 595 -9.20 -21.44 -38.47
N ILE A 596 -10.14 -21.95 -39.28
CA ILE A 596 -11.37 -22.58 -38.81
C ILE A 596 -11.36 -24.05 -39.22
N ALA A 597 -11.24 -24.93 -38.23
CA ALA A 597 -11.28 -26.39 -38.35
C ALA A 597 -12.46 -26.97 -37.58
N GLY A 598 -12.43 -28.30 -37.38
CA GLY A 598 -13.56 -29.01 -36.76
C GLY A 598 -14.77 -28.97 -37.69
N THR A 599 -15.99 -28.91 -37.13
CA THR A 599 -17.21 -28.92 -37.95
C THR A 599 -18.35 -28.12 -37.34
N GLY A 600 -19.19 -27.53 -38.17
CA GLY A 600 -20.37 -26.77 -37.74
C GLY A 600 -20.04 -25.39 -37.15
N ASN A 601 -18.78 -24.94 -37.16
CA ASN A 601 -18.43 -23.63 -36.62
C ASN A 601 -18.85 -22.53 -37.60
N THR A 602 -19.31 -21.40 -37.05
CA THR A 602 -19.60 -20.18 -37.80
C THR A 602 -18.79 -19.03 -37.21
N VAL A 603 -18.01 -18.36 -38.05
CA VAL A 603 -17.25 -17.16 -37.67
C VAL A 603 -17.71 -16.00 -38.55
N ARG A 604 -18.16 -14.91 -37.95
CA ARG A 604 -18.57 -13.68 -38.61
C ARG A 604 -17.57 -12.57 -38.27
N ILE A 605 -17.09 -11.85 -39.28
CA ILE A 605 -16.17 -10.72 -39.07
C ILE A 605 -16.61 -9.55 -39.94
N GLY A 606 -17.03 -8.47 -39.30
CA GLY A 606 -17.30 -7.19 -39.96
C GLY A 606 -16.02 -6.40 -40.23
N ARG A 607 -16.00 -5.71 -41.37
CA ARG A 607 -14.93 -4.80 -41.82
C ARG A 607 -13.52 -5.34 -41.57
N PRO A 608 -13.22 -6.59 -41.97
CA PRO A 608 -11.96 -7.24 -41.61
C PRO A 608 -10.77 -6.58 -42.30
N SER A 609 -9.66 -6.51 -41.59
CA SER A 609 -8.35 -6.11 -42.11
C SER A 609 -7.34 -7.21 -41.84
N PHE A 610 -6.78 -7.78 -42.91
CA PHE A 610 -5.75 -8.79 -42.86
C PHE A 610 -4.46 -8.22 -43.45
N THR A 611 -3.47 -7.98 -42.59
CA THR A 611 -2.16 -7.44 -42.98
C THR A 611 -1.06 -8.42 -42.58
N ASP A 612 -0.03 -8.56 -43.41
CA ASP A 612 1.18 -9.34 -43.09
C ASP A 612 0.94 -10.71 -42.43
N TYR A 613 0.61 -11.73 -43.21
CA TYR A 613 0.38 -13.09 -42.72
C TYR A 613 1.18 -14.14 -43.51
N GLY A 614 1.32 -15.34 -42.93
CA GLY A 614 1.97 -16.50 -43.51
C GLY A 614 3.50 -16.51 -43.43
N PHE A 615 4.16 -15.74 -42.55
CA PHE A 615 5.65 -15.62 -42.53
C PHE A 615 6.40 -16.97 -42.60
N ALA A 616 5.80 -18.06 -42.13
CA ALA A 616 6.36 -19.41 -42.26
C ALA A 616 6.63 -19.84 -43.71
N ASN A 617 5.73 -19.53 -44.64
CA ASN A 617 5.82 -20.01 -46.03
C ASN A 617 4.96 -19.18 -47.00
N ALA A 618 5.48 -18.94 -48.22
CA ALA A 618 4.78 -18.36 -49.36
C ALA A 618 3.40 -18.97 -49.67
N SER A 619 3.23 -20.27 -49.43
CA SER A 619 1.96 -20.96 -49.71
C SER A 619 0.97 -20.97 -48.55
N THR A 620 1.29 -20.36 -47.40
CA THR A 620 0.36 -20.28 -46.27
C THR A 620 -0.69 -19.19 -46.56
N PRO A 621 -1.97 -19.54 -46.74
CA PRO A 621 -3.03 -18.55 -46.94
C PRO A 621 -3.26 -17.73 -45.67
N GLY A 622 -3.84 -16.55 -45.80
CA GLY A 622 -4.22 -15.73 -44.64
C GLY A 622 -5.40 -16.29 -43.86
N VAL A 623 -6.34 -16.94 -44.55
CA VAL A 623 -7.57 -17.50 -43.99
C VAL A 623 -7.69 -18.95 -44.44
N VAL A 624 -8.06 -19.85 -43.53
CA VAL A 624 -8.40 -21.25 -43.84
C VAL A 624 -9.75 -21.58 -43.23
N VAL A 625 -10.61 -22.25 -44.02
CA VAL A 625 -11.92 -22.75 -43.57
C VAL A 625 -12.07 -24.21 -44.01
N GLU A 626 -11.96 -25.16 -43.08
CA GLU A 626 -12.12 -26.58 -43.37
C GLU A 626 -13.60 -26.94 -43.66
N ALA A 627 -13.80 -28.12 -44.27
CA ALA A 627 -15.12 -28.62 -44.64
C ALA A 627 -16.10 -28.61 -43.46
N GLY A 628 -17.35 -28.22 -43.74
CA GLY A 628 -18.41 -28.16 -42.73
C GLY A 628 -18.40 -26.92 -41.83
N ASN A 629 -17.51 -25.95 -42.07
CA ASN A 629 -17.49 -24.67 -41.36
C ASN A 629 -17.90 -23.51 -42.28
N THR A 630 -18.35 -22.41 -41.67
CA THR A 630 -18.76 -21.20 -42.36
C THR A 630 -17.99 -19.98 -41.85
N LEU A 631 -17.42 -19.22 -42.78
CA LEU A 631 -16.89 -17.89 -42.54
C LEU A 631 -17.79 -16.87 -43.23
N ILE A 632 -18.19 -15.82 -42.53
CA ILE A 632 -18.93 -14.69 -43.07
C ILE A 632 -18.10 -13.43 -42.87
N LEU A 633 -17.76 -12.74 -43.95
CA LEU A 633 -17.06 -11.47 -43.93
C LEU A 633 -18.01 -10.37 -44.39
N ASP A 634 -18.43 -9.51 -43.46
CA ASP A 634 -19.33 -8.40 -43.75
C ASP A 634 -18.54 -7.12 -44.10
N GLY A 635 -19.00 -6.41 -45.12
CA GLY A 635 -18.32 -5.25 -45.68
C GLY A 635 -17.07 -5.59 -46.50
N ARG A 636 -16.37 -4.54 -46.96
CA ARG A 636 -15.18 -4.67 -47.79
C ARG A 636 -14.04 -5.31 -47.00
N VAL A 637 -13.44 -6.36 -47.57
CA VAL A 637 -12.25 -7.01 -47.00
C VAL A 637 -11.02 -6.16 -47.35
N GLN A 638 -10.31 -5.72 -46.32
CA GLN A 638 -8.99 -5.10 -46.51
C GLN A 638 -7.93 -6.19 -46.45
N ASP A 639 -7.26 -6.41 -47.57
CA ASP A 639 -6.20 -7.39 -47.69
C ASP A 639 -4.90 -6.69 -48.10
N SER A 640 -3.85 -6.81 -47.27
CA SER A 640 -2.51 -6.32 -47.56
C SER A 640 -1.48 -7.39 -47.17
N PRO A 641 -1.36 -8.48 -47.97
CA PRO A 641 -0.44 -9.57 -47.68
C PRO A 641 1.02 -9.18 -47.89
N LEU A 642 1.92 -10.00 -47.32
CA LEU A 642 3.30 -10.08 -47.79
C LEU A 642 3.34 -10.53 -49.26
N ALA A 643 4.38 -10.11 -49.99
CA ALA A 643 4.51 -10.41 -51.42
C ALA A 643 4.38 -11.93 -51.73
N GLY A 644 3.48 -12.27 -52.66
CA GLY A 644 3.26 -13.64 -53.13
C GLY A 644 2.33 -14.50 -52.26
N ARG A 645 1.66 -13.92 -51.24
CA ARG A 645 0.63 -14.61 -50.45
C ARG A 645 -0.76 -14.35 -51.00
N THR A 646 -1.68 -15.28 -50.74
CA THR A 646 -3.10 -15.10 -51.02
C THR A 646 -3.88 -15.11 -49.72
N LEU A 647 -4.92 -14.28 -49.63
CA LEU A 647 -5.80 -14.29 -48.46
C LEU A 647 -6.52 -15.62 -48.31
N PHE A 648 -7.06 -16.12 -49.41
CA PHE A 648 -7.72 -17.41 -49.48
C PHE A 648 -6.94 -18.34 -50.40
N SER A 649 -6.85 -19.62 -50.05
CA SER A 649 -6.46 -20.70 -50.97
C SER A 649 -7.61 -21.70 -51.15
N ALA A 650 -7.36 -22.89 -51.70
CA ALA A 650 -8.38 -23.91 -51.85
C ALA A 650 -8.84 -24.40 -50.46
N HIS A 651 -10.09 -24.12 -50.11
CA HIS A 651 -10.71 -24.45 -48.82
C HIS A 651 -12.03 -25.18 -49.04
N ASP A 652 -12.32 -26.17 -48.20
CA ASP A 652 -13.52 -27.02 -48.36
C ASP A 652 -14.74 -26.50 -47.58
N GLY A 653 -14.57 -25.46 -46.75
CA GLY A 653 -15.67 -24.75 -46.09
C GLY A 653 -16.39 -23.72 -46.98
N VAL A 654 -17.39 -23.07 -46.40
CA VAL A 654 -18.14 -21.97 -47.02
C VAL A 654 -17.55 -20.63 -46.59
N VAL A 655 -17.22 -19.78 -47.57
CA VAL A 655 -16.80 -18.40 -47.33
C VAL A 655 -17.82 -17.48 -47.99
N ASP A 656 -18.62 -16.83 -47.15
CA ASP A 656 -19.53 -15.74 -47.52
C ASP A 656 -18.75 -14.43 -47.44
N SER A 657 -18.50 -13.82 -48.58
CA SER A 657 -17.65 -12.63 -48.68
C SER A 657 -17.93 -11.89 -49.97
N PRO A 658 -18.00 -10.55 -49.95
CA PRO A 658 -18.19 -9.79 -51.16
C PRO A 658 -16.99 -9.86 -52.12
N ASP A 659 -15.80 -10.18 -51.62
CA ASP A 659 -14.53 -10.07 -52.35
C ASP A 659 -13.88 -11.43 -52.69
N TYR A 660 -14.48 -12.56 -52.27
CA TYR A 660 -13.92 -13.90 -52.51
C TYR A 660 -14.68 -14.71 -53.56
N TYR A 661 -14.01 -15.02 -54.68
CA TYR A 661 -14.50 -15.96 -55.68
C TYR A 661 -13.79 -17.32 -55.54
N LYS A 662 -14.55 -18.37 -55.24
CA LYS A 662 -14.11 -19.76 -55.20
C LYS A 662 -14.25 -20.40 -56.57
N THR A 663 -13.14 -20.90 -57.11
CA THR A 663 -13.17 -21.73 -58.33
C THR A 663 -13.91 -23.04 -58.06
N TYR A 664 -14.73 -23.49 -59.00
CA TYR A 664 -15.35 -24.80 -58.94
C TYR A 664 -15.40 -25.46 -60.31
N VAL A 665 -15.62 -26.77 -60.33
CA VAL A 665 -15.86 -27.53 -61.57
C VAL A 665 -17.32 -27.97 -61.54
N PRO A 666 -18.15 -27.55 -62.50
CA PRO A 666 -19.52 -28.04 -62.60
C PRO A 666 -19.54 -29.56 -62.73
N SER A 667 -20.40 -30.22 -61.94
CA SER A 667 -20.67 -31.66 -62.07
C SER A 667 -21.27 -32.03 -63.43
N THR A 668 -21.97 -31.07 -64.07
CA THR A 668 -22.48 -31.19 -65.44
C THR A 668 -22.01 -29.98 -66.25
N LEU A 669 -21.49 -30.24 -67.45
CA LEU A 669 -21.22 -29.25 -68.49
C LEU A 669 -21.50 -29.91 -69.85
N ASP A 670 -22.61 -29.55 -70.51
CA ASP A 670 -23.08 -30.24 -71.71
C ASP A 670 -23.88 -29.34 -72.67
N THR A 671 -24.50 -29.97 -73.68
CA THR A 671 -25.54 -29.33 -74.50
C THR A 671 -26.88 -30.00 -74.30
N GLY A 672 -27.93 -29.20 -74.14
CA GLY A 672 -29.30 -29.66 -73.84
C GLY A 672 -30.02 -30.36 -74.99
N GLY A 673 -29.33 -31.14 -75.84
CA GLY A 673 -29.94 -31.87 -76.95
C GLY A 673 -29.01 -32.28 -78.11
N GLY A 674 -27.70 -32.03 -78.04
CA GLY A 674 -26.74 -32.37 -79.12
C GLY A 674 -25.71 -33.44 -78.73
N THR A 675 -25.24 -34.20 -79.73
CA THR A 675 -24.11 -35.14 -79.62
C THR A 675 -22.83 -34.59 -80.28
N GLY A 676 -21.66 -34.97 -79.76
CA GLY A 676 -20.35 -34.61 -80.34
C GLY A 676 -19.84 -33.22 -79.99
N PHE A 677 -20.44 -32.56 -78.99
CA PHE A 677 -20.01 -31.26 -78.50
C PHE A 677 -18.70 -31.37 -77.70
N VAL A 678 -17.76 -30.45 -77.92
CA VAL A 678 -16.46 -30.43 -77.23
C VAL A 678 -16.20 -29.02 -76.70
N PHE A 679 -15.96 -28.95 -75.39
CA PHE A 679 -15.51 -27.74 -74.70
C PHE A 679 -13.98 -27.65 -74.77
N GLY A 680 -13.48 -26.43 -74.92
CA GLY A 680 -12.07 -26.10 -74.75
C GLY A 680 -11.79 -25.75 -73.29
N THR A 681 -11.02 -24.67 -73.08
CA THR A 681 -10.77 -24.14 -71.73
C THR A 681 -12.07 -23.66 -71.09
N THR A 682 -12.28 -24.06 -69.83
CA THR A 682 -13.41 -23.60 -69.02
C THR A 682 -12.94 -23.13 -67.67
N ALA A 683 -13.47 -21.99 -67.21
CA ALA A 683 -13.27 -21.48 -65.87
C ALA A 683 -14.62 -21.12 -65.26
N PHE A 684 -14.89 -21.64 -64.07
CA PHE A 684 -16.07 -21.31 -63.29
C PHE A 684 -15.63 -20.87 -61.91
N ALA A 685 -16.22 -19.79 -61.43
CA ALA A 685 -16.03 -19.34 -60.05
C ALA A 685 -17.36 -18.87 -59.48
N TYR A 686 -17.46 -18.85 -58.17
CA TYR A 686 -18.62 -18.32 -57.48
C TYR A 686 -18.24 -17.58 -56.22
N ARG A 687 -19.07 -16.62 -55.81
CA ARG A 687 -19.00 -16.02 -54.48
C ARG A 687 -20.37 -16.10 -53.82
N VAL A 688 -20.37 -16.12 -52.49
CA VAL A 688 -21.57 -16.10 -51.66
C VAL A 688 -21.67 -14.72 -51.00
N GLN A 689 -22.88 -14.16 -50.97
CA GLN A 689 -23.23 -12.88 -50.35
C GLN A 689 -24.57 -13.03 -49.61
N GLY A 690 -24.53 -13.46 -48.37
CA GLY A 690 -25.72 -13.81 -47.59
C GLY A 690 -26.48 -14.97 -48.23
N GLU A 691 -27.73 -14.71 -48.63
CA GLU A 691 -28.57 -15.68 -49.35
C GLU A 691 -28.23 -15.77 -50.84
N TRP A 692 -27.47 -14.83 -51.39
CA TRP A 692 -27.17 -14.76 -52.82
C TRP A 692 -25.88 -15.49 -53.18
N VAL A 693 -25.89 -16.17 -54.34
CA VAL A 693 -24.70 -16.74 -54.97
C VAL A 693 -24.53 -16.13 -56.34
N ASP A 694 -23.36 -15.52 -56.56
CA ASP A 694 -22.94 -15.04 -57.88
C ASP A 694 -22.01 -16.07 -58.50
N VAL A 695 -22.34 -16.57 -59.68
CA VAL A 695 -21.48 -17.46 -60.46
C VAL A 695 -20.97 -16.70 -61.67
N THR A 696 -19.66 -16.78 -61.93
CA THR A 696 -19.02 -16.34 -63.16
C THR A 696 -18.54 -17.55 -63.95
N PHE A 697 -18.60 -17.45 -65.27
CA PHE A 697 -18.18 -18.52 -66.17
C PHE A 697 -17.51 -17.97 -67.42
N ASP A 698 -16.51 -18.71 -67.90
CA ASP A 698 -15.80 -18.50 -69.16
C ASP A 698 -15.66 -19.86 -69.84
N ILE A 699 -16.36 -20.04 -70.95
CA ILE A 699 -16.50 -21.32 -71.64
C ILE A 699 -16.04 -21.13 -73.07
N THR A 700 -14.98 -21.85 -73.46
CA THR A 700 -14.56 -21.93 -74.86
C THR A 700 -15.17 -23.17 -75.51
N VAL A 701 -15.64 -23.03 -76.75
CA VAL A 701 -16.24 -24.11 -77.54
C VAL A 701 -15.32 -24.45 -78.71
N THR A 702 -14.83 -25.69 -78.77
CA THR A 702 -13.93 -26.14 -79.85
C THR A 702 -14.68 -26.85 -80.96
N ASN A 703 -15.77 -27.56 -80.64
CA ASN A 703 -16.63 -28.21 -81.62
C ASN A 703 -18.10 -28.19 -81.16
N VAL A 704 -19.00 -27.66 -81.99
CA VAL A 704 -20.44 -27.61 -81.70
C VAL A 704 -21.19 -28.91 -82.02
N GLY A 705 -20.55 -29.89 -82.65
CA GLY A 705 -21.18 -31.16 -83.00
C GLY A 705 -22.49 -30.96 -83.78
N SER A 706 -23.57 -31.61 -83.32
CA SER A 706 -24.92 -31.44 -83.89
C SER A 706 -25.69 -30.21 -83.40
N GLY A 707 -25.12 -29.41 -82.48
CA GLY A 707 -25.59 -28.09 -82.03
C GLY A 707 -27.10 -27.99 -81.77
N GLY A 708 -27.56 -28.26 -80.54
CA GLY A 708 -28.98 -28.21 -80.20
C GLY A 708 -29.29 -27.76 -78.77
N GLY A 709 -30.34 -26.94 -78.63
CA GLY A 709 -30.89 -26.50 -77.34
C GLY A 709 -30.14 -25.32 -76.72
N SER A 710 -29.24 -25.61 -75.77
CA SER A 710 -28.53 -24.63 -74.95
C SER A 710 -27.16 -25.18 -74.53
N VAL A 711 -26.22 -24.30 -74.20
CA VAL A 711 -25.04 -24.70 -73.40
C VAL A 711 -25.47 -24.75 -71.93
N ARG A 712 -25.18 -25.83 -71.20
CA ARG A 712 -25.62 -25.99 -69.80
C ARG A 712 -24.48 -26.28 -68.86
N PHE A 713 -24.58 -25.79 -67.63
CA PHE A 713 -23.68 -26.16 -66.54
C PHE A 713 -24.43 -26.26 -65.21
N SER A 714 -23.94 -27.10 -64.28
CA SER A 714 -24.53 -27.22 -62.94
C SER A 714 -24.06 -26.11 -62.00
N LEU A 715 -24.96 -25.57 -61.18
CA LEU A 715 -24.66 -24.61 -60.12
C LEU A 715 -23.76 -25.21 -59.01
N PRO A 716 -22.95 -24.38 -58.32
CA PRO A 716 -22.05 -24.84 -57.26
C PRO A 716 -22.77 -25.16 -55.94
N LEU A 717 -23.90 -24.52 -55.67
CA LEU A 717 -24.74 -24.72 -54.48
C LEU A 717 -26.19 -24.89 -54.93
N ALA A 718 -27.01 -25.57 -54.12
CA ALA A 718 -28.43 -25.77 -54.40
C ALA A 718 -29.19 -24.43 -54.38
N GLN A 719 -30.13 -24.27 -55.31
CA GLN A 719 -30.91 -23.05 -55.53
C GLN A 719 -32.33 -23.16 -54.93
N ASP A 720 -32.82 -22.07 -54.34
CA ASP A 720 -34.19 -21.96 -53.81
C ASP A 720 -35.09 -20.96 -54.60
N GLY A 721 -34.48 -20.04 -55.37
CA GLY A 721 -35.18 -18.97 -56.10
C GLY A 721 -35.22 -19.13 -57.62
N VAL A 722 -35.31 -18.02 -58.37
CA VAL A 722 -35.10 -17.98 -59.84
C VAL A 722 -33.70 -17.43 -60.10
N ALA A 723 -32.90 -18.12 -60.92
CA ALA A 723 -31.57 -17.67 -61.30
C ALA A 723 -31.63 -16.83 -62.57
N VAL A 724 -31.11 -15.61 -62.50
CA VAL A 724 -31.09 -14.68 -63.64
C VAL A 724 -29.66 -14.21 -63.89
N GLY A 725 -29.24 -14.33 -65.13
CA GLY A 725 -27.89 -13.99 -65.57
C GLY A 725 -27.85 -13.57 -67.02
N THR A 726 -26.71 -13.03 -67.40
CA THR A 726 -26.40 -12.63 -68.77
C THR A 726 -25.06 -13.21 -69.17
N ALA A 727 -24.90 -13.44 -70.46
CA ALA A 727 -23.62 -13.82 -71.05
C ALA A 727 -23.42 -13.09 -72.37
N THR A 728 -22.19 -13.08 -72.84
CA THR A 728 -21.82 -12.55 -74.15
C THR A 728 -20.91 -13.55 -74.84
N GLU A 729 -21.16 -13.80 -76.12
CA GLU A 729 -20.21 -14.49 -76.97
C GLU A 729 -19.25 -13.46 -77.57
N ILE A 730 -17.95 -13.57 -77.27
CA ILE A 730 -16.99 -12.46 -77.47
C ILE A 730 -15.99 -12.67 -78.60
N LEU A 731 -15.97 -13.82 -79.28
CA LEU A 731 -14.96 -14.12 -80.31
C LEU A 731 -15.54 -14.20 -81.74
N THR A 732 -16.83 -14.51 -81.89
CA THR A 732 -17.39 -14.82 -83.21
C THR A 732 -18.50 -13.87 -83.66
N SER A 733 -19.46 -13.61 -82.78
CA SER A 733 -20.72 -12.94 -83.07
C SER A 733 -20.92 -11.65 -82.28
N GLY A 734 -20.33 -11.51 -81.09
CA GLY A 734 -20.60 -10.38 -80.19
C GLY A 734 -21.99 -10.42 -79.55
N SER A 735 -22.71 -11.53 -79.66
CA SER A 735 -24.13 -11.61 -79.28
C SER A 735 -24.32 -11.58 -77.77
N LEU A 736 -25.33 -10.84 -77.32
CA LEU A 736 -25.87 -10.97 -75.96
C LEU A 736 -26.65 -12.28 -75.84
N LEU A 737 -26.44 -12.98 -74.72
CA LEU A 737 -27.01 -14.29 -74.42
C LEU A 737 -27.74 -14.24 -73.06
N ASN A 738 -28.75 -15.08 -72.92
CA ASN A 738 -29.47 -15.30 -71.67
C ASN A 738 -28.80 -16.44 -70.89
N ALA A 739 -28.62 -16.28 -69.58
CA ALA A 739 -28.28 -17.38 -68.68
C ALA A 739 -29.39 -17.52 -67.62
N LYS A 740 -30.07 -18.67 -67.57
CA LYS A 740 -31.23 -18.90 -66.70
C LYS A 740 -31.23 -20.30 -66.09
N ALA A 741 -31.65 -20.41 -64.84
CA ALA A 741 -31.99 -21.71 -64.22
C ALA A 741 -33.39 -21.63 -63.59
N THR A 742 -34.19 -22.67 -63.80
CA THR A 742 -35.54 -22.79 -63.23
C THR A 742 -35.45 -23.10 -61.74
N THR A 743 -36.41 -22.65 -60.93
CA THR A 743 -36.46 -22.96 -59.49
C THR A 743 -36.42 -24.47 -59.25
N GLY A 744 -35.52 -24.92 -58.36
CA GLY A 744 -35.29 -26.33 -58.07
C GLY A 744 -34.47 -27.09 -59.12
N ASP A 745 -34.08 -26.46 -60.23
CA ASP A 745 -33.19 -27.03 -61.24
C ASP A 745 -31.75 -26.53 -61.02
N ASN A 746 -30.84 -27.45 -60.71
CA ASN A 746 -29.42 -27.13 -60.51
C ASN A 746 -28.68 -26.84 -61.84
N LEU A 747 -29.36 -26.79 -62.99
CA LEU A 747 -28.75 -26.52 -64.30
C LEU A 747 -29.06 -25.12 -64.84
N VAL A 748 -27.99 -24.36 -65.11
CA VAL A 748 -28.05 -23.13 -65.88
C VAL A 748 -28.11 -23.45 -67.37
N ARG A 749 -29.02 -22.80 -68.11
CA ARG A 749 -29.15 -22.87 -69.56
C ARG A 749 -28.73 -21.55 -70.18
N ILE A 750 -27.80 -21.59 -71.12
CA ILE A 750 -27.35 -20.45 -71.92
C ILE A 750 -27.98 -20.54 -73.31
N THR A 751 -28.72 -19.51 -73.72
CA THR A 751 -29.41 -19.41 -75.01
C THR A 751 -29.29 -18.00 -75.59
N THR A 752 -29.62 -17.83 -76.88
CA THR A 752 -29.81 -16.49 -77.45
C THR A 752 -31.09 -15.82 -76.90
N PRO A 753 -31.33 -14.52 -77.14
CA PRO A 753 -32.55 -13.83 -76.70
C PRO A 753 -33.86 -14.42 -77.26
N VAL A 754 -33.77 -15.23 -78.31
CA VAL A 754 -34.89 -15.92 -78.96
C VAL A 754 -34.88 -17.43 -78.69
N ASP A 755 -34.24 -17.85 -77.59
CA ASP A 755 -34.15 -19.24 -77.12
C ASP A 755 -33.51 -20.22 -78.12
N ALA A 756 -32.56 -19.75 -78.92
CA ALA A 756 -31.77 -20.58 -79.85
C ALA A 756 -30.40 -20.97 -79.26
N PHE A 757 -29.75 -21.94 -79.92
CA PHE A 757 -28.42 -22.40 -79.56
C PHE A 757 -27.37 -21.27 -79.65
N PRO A 758 -26.52 -21.05 -78.62
CA PRO A 758 -25.76 -19.80 -78.49
C PRO A 758 -24.34 -19.81 -79.07
N ALA A 759 -23.85 -20.92 -79.66
CA ALA A 759 -22.44 -21.09 -79.99
C ALA A 759 -22.19 -21.62 -81.41
N VAL A 760 -21.01 -21.28 -81.96
CA VAL A 760 -20.40 -21.88 -83.17
C VAL A 760 -18.99 -22.40 -82.83
N ASN A 761 -18.33 -23.09 -83.77
CA ASN A 761 -16.94 -23.54 -83.56
C ASN A 761 -16.03 -22.33 -83.31
N GLY A 762 -15.28 -22.36 -82.21
CA GLY A 762 -14.38 -21.28 -81.81
C GLY A 762 -15.02 -20.20 -80.91
N SER A 763 -16.31 -20.32 -80.57
CA SER A 763 -16.97 -19.37 -79.66
C SER A 763 -16.35 -19.37 -78.26
N ARG A 764 -16.34 -18.20 -77.62
CA ARG A 764 -16.04 -18.04 -76.20
C ARG A 764 -17.17 -17.27 -75.53
N ILE A 765 -17.81 -17.92 -74.57
CA ILE A 765 -18.97 -17.41 -73.84
C ILE A 765 -18.50 -17.02 -72.44
N ILE A 766 -18.65 -15.73 -72.11
CA ILE A 766 -18.36 -15.21 -70.77
C ILE A 766 -19.62 -14.62 -70.20
N GLY A 767 -19.93 -14.94 -68.95
CA GLY A 767 -21.11 -14.40 -68.30
C GLY A 767 -21.13 -14.58 -66.79
N SER A 768 -22.24 -14.16 -66.22
CA SER A 768 -22.52 -14.36 -64.81
C SER A 768 -24.00 -14.64 -64.57
N ILE A 769 -24.30 -15.30 -63.47
CA ILE A 769 -25.65 -15.59 -63.02
C ILE A 769 -25.74 -15.44 -61.51
N ARG A 770 -26.82 -14.82 -61.03
CA ARG A 770 -27.12 -14.69 -59.60
C ARG A 770 -28.36 -15.51 -59.26
N TYR A 771 -28.33 -16.19 -58.13
CA TYR A 771 -29.46 -16.96 -57.58
C TYR A 771 -29.44 -16.95 -56.05
N SER A 772 -30.58 -17.26 -55.41
CA SER A 772 -30.63 -17.51 -53.97
C SER A 772 -30.36 -18.98 -53.68
N ARG A 773 -29.47 -19.26 -52.71
CA ARG A 773 -29.19 -20.63 -52.25
C ARG A 773 -30.24 -21.12 -51.26
N SER A 774 -30.46 -22.43 -51.23
CA SER A 774 -31.32 -23.13 -50.26
C SER A 774 -30.69 -23.31 -48.89
#